data_AF-A0A816YNV0-F1
#
_entry.id   AF-A0A816YNV0-F1
#
_cell.length_a   1.000
_cell.length_b   1.000
_cell.length_c   1.000
_cell.angle_alpha   90.00
_cell.angle_beta   90.00
_cell.angle_gamma   90.00
#
_symmetry.space_group_name_H-M   'P 1'
#
loop_
_entity.id
_entity.type
_entity.pdbx_description
1 polymer ?
#
loop_
_entity_poly.entity_id
_entity_poly.type
_entity_poly.pdbx_seq_one_letter_code
_entity_poly.pdbx_strand_id
1 'polypeptide(L)'
;MGQAPSSTAESNGREVDLRLWSVSPLIISGGESMDSGKSDRDYTLDLPDECLAHVFQYLGAGDRKRCSLVCKRWLFVDGQNRHRLSLDARAEIFSFLTSMFDRFDSVTKLALRCDRKSVSLSDEALVVISVRCLNLSRVKLRGCREITDLGMVEFARNCRNLKKLSVGSCNFGAKGVNAMLEHCKLLEELSVKRLRGIHEAAELIHLPGDGSSSSTLRSICLKELVNGQVFEPLVASTRTLKTLKIIRCLGDWDKVLQMIGEGDSSLSEIHLERLQVSDFGLSAISKCSKVETLHIVKTPECSNFGLIDVAERCKLLRKLHIDGWRTNRIGDEGLVAVARHCLNLQELVLIGVNATHKSLSAIASNCEKLERLALCGSGTIGDAEIACIAKKCGALRKFCIKGCPVSDLGIEALAAGCPNLVKLKVKKCKVVTGEIGEWLREQRRTLVVSMDGDETEATVAVDGESETALEEPRVGQAGGGVPEIVGSSNGGGSNNGGSRLATIRSKFGFFAGRNLVSCRFRRWSHNDNGSIFIRTKHSNVESYSTVKASSVLHTLVLVMEHKLATAEKKVLVELVKLVQKRGLEGEKGGWKDFLNSYDKKLGSSISDPSRRSHDVLVAFLMSFDKEGDRQLLARILQCDANRNLIEKFKQESPDKETPEQRLVRMTITHPRYPIHYAFPSHAQDWFVTNSGKKQSKVIKSTRMLAIDCEMVTCKGGSEAVVRVAAVDRDLKVVLDKFVKPSLPVIDYKTEITGVTAEDLEKATLSVADIQKKLRRFLSKGTILVGHGLHNDLQVLKVDHARVIDTSLVFNYTGAYSSRTPSLLNLCKSVLDEELRMEGAAHNCVHDAAAAMKLVLAVVEKGVETSFPPTEKMLEVEKTMQEAKKASLYLHRIPRNVPSQELKGLITGDFKVEVKPPKNLGPYYSAEVVFSSQEEANQAFDNVDGDIVEEKMGLSQKMVEFKMMSSGSVSRLYIRKNVQDSEVSAKKRSNTEEIKVSSKRQKRENDAEEIREESVNHCSSRESKCENHIKEIEELKENHRKEIEELKENHIKETEELKEKLKAKEREFERICENHLTEELKEKLKAKDREVEAQDKMISNLKKKLKKK
;
A
#
# COMPACT_ATOMS: atom_id res chain seq x y z
N MET A 1 -12.91 9.05 32.38
CA MET A 1 -12.22 9.90 33.38
C MET A 1 -11.61 8.96 34.42
N GLY A 2 -11.19 9.43 35.61
CA GLY A 2 -10.87 8.51 36.71
C GLY A 2 -12.14 7.78 37.17
N GLN A 3 -12.02 6.54 37.65
CA GLN A 3 -13.14 5.78 38.21
C GLN A 3 -13.23 5.98 39.73
N ALA A 4 -14.46 6.00 40.24
CA ALA A 4 -14.83 5.73 41.62
C ALA A 4 -16.07 4.80 41.58
N PRO A 5 -16.34 3.99 42.63
CA PRO A 5 -17.11 2.75 42.46
C PRO A 5 -18.64 2.88 42.51
N SER A 6 -19.29 1.77 42.20
CA SER A 6 -20.74 1.57 42.16
C SER A 6 -21.45 1.75 43.50
N SER A 7 -22.63 2.37 43.46
CA SER A 7 -23.71 2.14 44.44
C SER A 7 -25.04 2.07 43.69
N THR A 8 -25.88 1.09 44.03
CA THR A 8 -27.19 0.87 43.41
C THR A 8 -28.28 1.69 44.12
N ALA A 9 -29.05 2.46 43.36
CA ALA A 9 -30.32 3.04 43.79
C ALA A 9 -31.26 3.12 42.59
N GLU A 10 -32.55 2.86 42.82
CA GLU A 10 -33.56 2.77 41.77
C GLU A 10 -34.30 4.09 41.53
N SER A 11 -35.03 4.13 40.41
CA SER A 11 -36.17 5.00 40.08
C SER A 11 -36.46 6.24 40.95
N ASN A 12 -36.42 7.41 40.32
CA ASN A 12 -37.68 8.08 39.90
C ASN A 12 -37.42 9.21 38.89
N GLY A 13 -38.33 9.36 37.93
CA GLY A 13 -38.26 10.42 36.93
C GLY A 13 -39.01 11.68 37.39
N ARG A 14 -38.42 12.85 37.11
CA ARG A 14 -39.10 14.15 37.02
C ARG A 14 -38.41 14.99 35.94
N GLU A 15 -39.20 15.55 35.04
CA GLU A 15 -38.74 16.64 34.18
C GLU A 15 -38.43 17.87 35.03
N VAL A 16 -37.43 18.64 34.62
CA VAL A 16 -37.13 19.97 35.18
C VAL A 16 -36.92 20.91 34.01
N ASP A 17 -37.92 21.76 33.75
CA ASP A 17 -37.83 22.81 32.74
C ASP A 17 -36.80 23.87 33.16
N LEU A 18 -35.91 24.25 32.24
CA LEU A 18 -34.79 25.16 32.48
C LEU A 18 -34.98 26.46 31.69
N ARG A 19 -36.09 27.16 31.98
CA ARG A 19 -36.38 28.51 31.44
C ARG A 19 -36.94 29.49 32.47
N LEU A 20 -36.19 29.76 33.55
CA LEU A 20 -36.08 31.11 34.13
C LEU A 20 -34.99 31.12 35.23
N TRP A 21 -33.95 31.94 35.07
CA TRP A 21 -33.16 32.53 36.17
C TRP A 21 -32.34 33.73 35.66
N SER A 22 -33.00 34.87 35.52
CA SER A 22 -32.37 36.15 35.83
C SER A 22 -32.62 36.46 37.32
N VAL A 23 -31.64 37.09 37.98
CA VAL A 23 -31.82 38.13 39.03
C VAL A 23 -30.44 38.65 39.48
N SER A 24 -30.42 39.91 39.87
CA SER A 24 -29.30 40.76 40.29
C SER A 24 -28.48 40.25 41.50
N PRO A 25 -27.24 40.76 41.72
CA PRO A 25 -26.41 40.36 42.86
C PRO A 25 -26.96 40.85 44.21
N LEU A 26 -26.85 40.01 45.23
CA LEU A 26 -27.15 40.34 46.63
C LEU A 26 -25.85 40.59 47.40
N ILE A 27 -25.69 41.80 47.91
CA ILE A 27 -24.69 42.15 48.93
C ILE A 27 -25.18 41.64 50.28
N ILE A 28 -24.34 40.92 51.02
CA ILE A 28 -24.52 40.64 52.45
C ILE A 28 -23.23 41.02 53.16
N SER A 29 -23.36 41.77 54.25
CA SER A 29 -22.26 42.30 55.06
C SER A 29 -22.46 41.99 56.54
N GLY A 30 -21.37 42.02 57.31
CA GLY A 30 -21.40 42.02 58.77
C GLY A 30 -21.25 40.64 59.43
N GLY A 31 -20.23 40.50 60.27
CA GLY A 31 -19.91 39.27 61.00
C GLY A 31 -18.47 39.30 61.50
N GLU A 32 -18.17 40.16 62.47
CA GLU A 32 -16.80 40.39 62.94
C GLU A 32 -16.30 39.32 63.91
N SER A 33 -15.04 38.90 63.70
CA SER A 33 -14.18 38.37 64.76
C SER A 33 -12.73 38.74 64.42
N MET A 34 -12.08 39.55 65.26
CA MET A 34 -10.67 39.90 65.09
C MET A 34 -9.76 38.82 65.70
N ASP A 35 -8.91 38.22 64.88
CA ASP A 35 -7.55 37.84 65.29
C ASP A 35 -6.58 38.05 64.11
N SER A 36 -5.30 38.27 64.40
CA SER A 36 -4.34 38.86 63.46
C SER A 36 -3.38 37.84 62.85
N GLY A 37 -3.54 37.55 61.57
CA GLY A 37 -2.60 36.69 60.84
C GLY A 37 -2.85 36.60 59.33
N LYS A 38 -2.33 37.57 58.56
CA LYS A 38 -2.29 37.60 57.07
C LYS A 38 -3.47 36.89 56.38
N SER A 39 -4.60 37.59 56.27
CA SER A 39 -5.81 37.10 55.58
C SER A 39 -5.50 36.48 54.21
N ASP A 40 -5.92 35.23 54.01
CA ASP A 40 -5.85 34.52 52.73
C ASP A 40 -6.96 35.04 51.78
N ARG A 41 -6.80 36.28 51.31
CA ARG A 41 -7.77 36.98 50.47
C ARG A 41 -7.77 36.38 49.08
N ASP A 42 -8.87 35.72 48.70
CA ASP A 42 -9.11 35.31 47.31
C ASP A 42 -9.36 36.54 46.42
N TYR A 43 -8.28 37.08 45.87
CA TYR A 43 -8.30 38.17 44.89
C TYR A 43 -9.12 37.86 43.63
N THR A 44 -9.52 36.60 43.37
CA THR A 44 -10.41 36.30 42.23
C THR A 44 -11.87 36.68 42.50
N LEU A 45 -12.25 36.89 43.76
CA LEU A 45 -13.54 37.50 44.12
C LEU A 45 -13.64 38.96 43.65
N ASP A 46 -12.52 39.70 43.67
CA ASP A 46 -12.44 41.11 43.26
C ASP A 46 -12.40 41.31 41.73
N LEU A 47 -12.22 40.25 40.93
CA LEU A 47 -12.15 40.30 39.47
C LEU A 47 -13.53 40.10 38.81
N PRO A 48 -13.87 40.82 37.72
CA PRO A 48 -14.97 40.47 36.82
C PRO A 48 -14.81 39.09 36.16
N ASP A 49 -15.91 38.49 35.71
CA ASP A 49 -15.90 37.16 35.07
C ASP A 49 -15.16 37.16 33.72
N GLU A 50 -15.16 38.28 32.99
CA GLU A 50 -14.40 38.48 31.75
C GLU A 50 -12.89 38.50 32.02
N CYS A 51 -12.47 39.14 33.12
CA CYS A 51 -11.07 39.18 33.54
C CYS A 51 -10.61 37.79 34.00
N LEU A 52 -11.44 37.08 34.78
CA LEU A 52 -11.17 35.71 35.22
C LEU A 52 -11.12 34.74 34.02
N ALA A 53 -12.03 34.89 33.05
CA ALA A 53 -12.01 34.15 31.79
C ALA A 53 -10.74 34.41 30.98
N HIS A 54 -10.27 35.65 30.91
CA HIS A 54 -9.02 36.00 30.24
C HIS A 54 -7.81 35.36 30.93
N VAL A 55 -7.74 35.37 32.28
CA VAL A 55 -6.73 34.61 33.04
C VAL A 55 -6.78 33.11 32.68
N PHE A 56 -7.97 32.52 32.56
CA PHE A 56 -8.12 31.12 32.15
C PHE A 56 -7.65 30.84 30.70
N GLN A 57 -7.43 31.84 29.84
CA GLN A 57 -6.86 31.64 28.50
C GLN A 57 -5.36 31.33 28.53
N TYR A 58 -4.64 31.75 29.58
CA TYR A 58 -3.22 31.48 29.77
C TYR A 58 -2.93 30.14 30.49
N LEU A 59 -3.94 29.49 31.07
CA LEU A 59 -3.80 28.22 31.77
C LEU A 59 -3.50 27.04 30.81
N GLY A 60 -2.57 26.17 31.22
CA GLY A 60 -2.26 24.93 30.53
C GLY A 60 -3.46 23.99 30.42
N ALA A 61 -3.46 23.09 29.43
CA ALA A 61 -4.62 22.22 29.15
C ALA A 61 -4.94 21.19 30.26
N GLY A 62 -4.04 21.00 31.24
CA GLY A 62 -4.30 20.28 32.49
C GLY A 62 -4.89 21.18 33.57
N ASP A 63 -4.29 22.35 33.80
CA ASP A 63 -4.71 23.33 34.81
C ASP A 63 -6.09 23.89 34.50
N ARG A 64 -6.38 24.14 33.22
CA ARG A 64 -7.72 24.48 32.72
C ARG A 64 -8.70 23.31 32.69
N LYS A 65 -8.38 22.17 33.32
CA LYS A 65 -9.36 21.15 33.74
C LYS A 65 -9.50 21.12 35.26
N ARG A 66 -8.49 21.58 36.00
CA ARG A 66 -8.49 21.73 37.46
C ARG A 66 -9.22 23.01 37.92
N CYS A 67 -9.15 24.11 37.16
CA CYS A 67 -9.87 25.36 37.49
C CYS A 67 -11.38 25.16 37.63
N SER A 68 -11.98 24.28 36.81
CA SER A 68 -13.39 23.86 36.90
C SER A 68 -13.77 23.21 38.24
N LEU A 69 -12.79 22.79 39.06
CA LEU A 69 -13.00 22.08 40.32
C LEU A 69 -12.77 22.97 41.54
N VAL A 70 -12.40 24.24 41.36
CA VAL A 70 -12.08 25.17 42.47
C VAL A 70 -13.35 25.68 43.14
N CYS A 71 -14.29 26.23 42.38
CA CYS A 71 -15.59 26.66 42.89
C CYS A 71 -16.65 26.72 41.79
N LYS A 72 -17.93 26.88 42.16
CA LYS A 72 -19.07 26.95 41.21
C LYS A 72 -18.92 28.10 40.19
N ARG A 73 -18.37 29.24 40.60
CA ARG A 73 -18.11 30.39 39.72
C ARG A 73 -17.05 30.06 38.67
N TRP A 74 -15.91 29.49 39.07
CA TRP A 74 -14.85 29.07 38.13
C TRP A 74 -15.32 27.96 37.18
N LEU A 75 -16.19 27.04 37.65
CA LEU A 75 -16.85 26.01 36.82
C LEU A 75 -17.72 26.63 35.72
N PHE A 76 -18.49 27.67 36.06
CA PHE A 76 -19.34 28.41 35.12
C PHE A 76 -18.52 29.23 34.11
N VAL A 77 -17.56 30.03 34.59
CA VAL A 77 -16.71 30.90 33.77
C VAL A 77 -15.85 30.10 32.78
N ASP A 78 -15.28 28.96 33.18
CA ASP A 78 -14.61 28.06 32.23
C ASP A 78 -15.57 27.36 31.26
N GLY A 79 -16.86 27.19 31.60
CA GLY A 79 -17.85 26.65 30.68
C GLY A 79 -18.02 27.54 29.45
N GLN A 80 -18.52 28.76 29.70
CA GLN A 80 -18.84 29.74 28.65
C GLN A 80 -17.61 30.20 27.85
N ASN A 81 -16.42 30.29 28.47
CA ASN A 81 -15.24 30.87 27.82
C ASN A 81 -14.32 29.83 27.14
N ARG A 82 -14.80 28.62 26.82
CA ARG A 82 -13.98 27.51 26.32
C ARG A 82 -14.09 27.27 24.82
N HIS A 83 -13.50 28.16 24.04
CA HIS A 83 -13.46 28.02 22.58
C HIS A 83 -12.68 26.80 22.04
N ARG A 84 -11.87 26.12 22.88
CA ARG A 84 -11.09 24.93 22.49
C ARG A 84 -11.34 23.75 23.44
N LEU A 85 -11.86 22.66 22.89
CA LEU A 85 -12.08 21.40 23.60
C LEU A 85 -11.29 20.26 22.94
N SER A 86 -10.72 19.38 23.75
CA SER A 86 -10.07 18.15 23.26
C SER A 86 -10.51 16.97 24.12
N LEU A 87 -11.18 16.03 23.48
CA LEU A 87 -11.71 14.81 24.08
C LEU A 87 -10.83 13.62 23.71
N ASP A 88 -10.68 12.71 24.67
CA ASP A 88 -9.88 11.49 24.56
C ASP A 88 -10.79 10.32 24.96
N ALA A 89 -11.55 9.83 23.98
CA ALA A 89 -12.59 8.84 24.10
C ALA A 89 -11.95 7.45 24.21
N ARG A 90 -11.77 7.00 25.46
CA ARG A 90 -11.24 5.67 25.83
C ARG A 90 -12.34 4.67 26.22
N ALA A 91 -13.56 5.16 26.24
CA ALA A 91 -14.81 4.48 26.50
C ALA A 91 -15.91 5.26 25.76
N GLU A 92 -17.09 4.68 25.62
CA GLU A 92 -18.25 5.33 25.04
C GLU A 92 -18.57 6.66 25.73
N ILE A 93 -18.77 7.72 24.93
CA ILE A 93 -19.03 9.08 25.44
C ILE A 93 -20.46 9.56 25.19
N PHE A 94 -21.27 8.81 24.44
CA PHE A 94 -22.54 9.26 23.86
C PHE A 94 -23.50 9.85 24.90
N SER A 95 -23.73 9.13 26.00
CA SER A 95 -24.59 9.52 27.12
C SER A 95 -24.17 10.82 27.84
N PHE A 96 -22.92 11.27 27.65
CA PHE A 96 -22.38 12.50 28.26
C PHE A 96 -22.20 13.64 27.25
N LEU A 97 -22.45 13.43 25.96
CA LEU A 97 -22.23 14.46 24.93
C LEU A 97 -23.13 15.68 25.15
N THR A 98 -24.43 15.45 25.35
CA THR A 98 -25.44 16.51 25.53
C THR A 98 -25.06 17.43 26.68
N SER A 99 -24.91 16.90 27.90
CA SER A 99 -24.53 17.69 29.08
C SER A 99 -23.13 18.31 29.00
N MET A 100 -22.21 17.72 28.23
CA MET A 100 -20.88 18.29 28.00
C MET A 100 -20.92 19.51 27.09
N PHE A 101 -21.69 19.47 26.00
CA PHE A 101 -21.80 20.60 25.07
C PHE A 101 -22.82 21.65 25.51
N ASP A 102 -23.80 21.30 26.35
CA ASP A 102 -24.65 22.26 27.04
C ASP A 102 -23.86 23.09 28.07
N ARG A 103 -22.75 22.56 28.62
CA ARG A 103 -21.79 23.33 29.43
C ARG A 103 -20.78 24.13 28.57
N PHE A 104 -20.46 23.65 27.37
CA PHE A 104 -19.40 24.19 26.51
C PHE A 104 -19.96 24.69 25.17
N ASP A 105 -20.98 25.56 25.24
CA ASP A 105 -21.69 26.16 24.11
C ASP A 105 -20.77 26.86 23.08
N SER A 106 -19.74 27.52 23.58
CA SER A 106 -18.88 28.44 22.83
C SER A 106 -17.68 27.76 22.17
N VAL A 107 -17.71 26.44 21.99
CA VAL A 107 -16.63 25.64 21.37
C VAL A 107 -16.59 25.86 19.85
N THR A 108 -15.53 26.53 19.39
CA THR A 108 -15.25 26.70 17.96
C THR A 108 -14.13 25.78 17.45
N LYS A 109 -13.36 25.15 18.35
CA LYS A 109 -12.18 24.33 18.02
C LYS A 109 -12.20 23.00 18.77
N LEU A 110 -12.70 21.95 18.12
CA LEU A 110 -12.88 20.62 18.71
C LEU A 110 -11.83 19.62 18.19
N ALA A 111 -11.25 18.84 19.11
CA ALA A 111 -10.36 17.73 18.79
C ALA A 111 -10.84 16.42 19.44
N LEU A 112 -11.31 15.49 18.63
CA LEU A 112 -11.81 14.18 19.01
C LEU A 112 -10.71 13.14 18.78
N ARG A 113 -10.37 12.38 19.82
CA ARG A 113 -9.40 11.27 19.76
C ARG A 113 -10.06 10.01 20.31
N CYS A 114 -9.89 8.89 19.64
CA CYS A 114 -10.29 7.58 20.15
C CYS A 114 -9.05 6.68 20.28
N ASP A 115 -9.04 5.77 21.26
CA ASP A 115 -7.99 4.76 21.31
C ASP A 115 -8.12 3.74 20.17
N ARG A 116 -7.03 3.07 19.83
CA ARG A 116 -6.99 2.02 18.80
C ARG A 116 -7.76 0.75 19.17
N LYS A 117 -8.20 0.60 20.43
CA LYS A 117 -8.90 -0.59 20.93
C LYS A 117 -10.35 -0.35 21.35
N SER A 118 -10.78 0.91 21.51
CA SER A 118 -12.08 1.22 22.10
C SER A 118 -13.13 1.62 21.05
N VAL A 119 -14.25 0.91 21.07
CA VAL A 119 -15.54 1.35 20.54
C VAL A 119 -15.96 2.55 21.37
N SER A 120 -16.09 3.74 20.80
CA SER A 120 -16.18 4.97 21.61
C SER A 120 -16.77 6.22 20.95
N LEU A 121 -16.82 6.28 19.61
CA LEU A 121 -17.35 7.44 18.90
C LEU A 121 -17.83 7.03 17.51
N SER A 122 -19.13 6.76 17.43
CA SER A 122 -19.90 6.37 16.26
C SER A 122 -20.41 7.58 15.46
N ASP A 123 -21.20 7.32 14.41
CA ASP A 123 -21.85 8.36 13.61
C ASP A 123 -22.90 9.14 14.43
N GLU A 124 -23.70 8.50 15.28
CA GLU A 124 -24.71 9.17 16.12
C GLU A 124 -24.05 10.16 17.10
N ALA A 125 -22.93 9.75 17.68
CA ALA A 125 -22.10 10.61 18.54
C ALA A 125 -21.58 11.84 17.77
N LEU A 126 -21.17 11.66 16.51
CA LEU A 126 -20.72 12.75 15.65
C LEU A 126 -21.88 13.68 15.24
N VAL A 127 -23.07 13.14 14.98
CA VAL A 127 -24.28 13.91 14.65
C VAL A 127 -24.74 14.77 15.84
N VAL A 128 -24.82 14.21 17.05
CA VAL A 128 -25.17 14.98 18.28
C VAL A 128 -24.20 16.14 18.50
N ILE A 129 -22.89 15.90 18.30
CA ILE A 129 -21.87 16.96 18.35
C ILE A 129 -22.15 18.04 17.28
N SER A 130 -22.49 17.66 16.05
CA SER A 130 -22.76 18.61 14.96
C SER A 130 -23.97 19.51 15.22
N VAL A 131 -25.03 18.97 15.82
CA VAL A 131 -26.27 19.70 16.13
C VAL A 131 -26.07 20.64 17.32
N ARG A 132 -25.31 20.24 18.34
CA ARG A 132 -24.99 21.12 19.48
C ARG A 132 -23.93 22.19 19.17
N CYS A 133 -23.00 21.93 18.25
CA CYS A 133 -21.81 22.77 18.02
C CYS A 133 -21.80 23.48 16.66
N LEU A 134 -22.88 24.20 16.33
CA LEU A 134 -23.06 24.88 15.03
C LEU A 134 -21.95 25.91 14.66
N ASN A 135 -21.19 26.38 15.66
CA ASN A 135 -20.10 27.36 15.50
C ASN A 135 -18.69 26.73 15.34
N LEU A 136 -18.60 25.44 15.02
CA LEU A 136 -17.31 24.76 14.82
C LEU A 136 -16.53 25.31 13.60
N SER A 137 -15.34 25.86 13.88
CA SER A 137 -14.43 26.44 12.88
C SER A 137 -13.18 25.57 12.62
N ARG A 138 -12.73 24.76 13.60
CA ARG A 138 -11.66 23.74 13.42
C ARG A 138 -12.06 22.42 14.07
N VAL A 139 -12.04 21.34 13.30
CA VAL A 139 -12.36 19.98 13.75
C VAL A 139 -11.17 19.08 13.47
N LYS A 140 -10.74 18.32 14.49
CA LYS A 140 -9.69 17.31 14.35
C LYS A 140 -10.15 15.95 14.83
N LEU A 141 -10.33 15.00 13.91
CA LEU A 141 -10.70 13.60 14.18
C LEU A 141 -9.44 12.74 14.16
N ARG A 142 -9.20 11.91 15.20
CA ARG A 142 -8.04 11.01 15.22
C ARG A 142 -8.37 9.65 15.84
N GLY A 143 -8.21 8.59 15.06
CA GLY A 143 -8.46 7.21 15.51
C GLY A 143 -9.94 6.82 15.57
N CYS A 144 -10.86 7.74 15.25
CA CYS A 144 -12.30 7.49 15.15
C CYS A 144 -12.56 6.54 13.97
N ARG A 145 -12.66 5.23 14.24
CA ARG A 145 -12.81 4.18 13.21
C ARG A 145 -14.25 3.84 12.87
N GLU A 146 -15.18 4.28 13.70
CA GLU A 146 -16.60 3.94 13.63
C GLU A 146 -17.39 5.05 12.95
N ILE A 147 -16.76 6.22 12.79
CA ILE A 147 -17.23 7.25 11.86
C ILE A 147 -17.17 6.68 10.43
N THR A 148 -18.33 6.59 9.79
CA THR A 148 -18.49 6.20 8.38
C THR A 148 -18.66 7.44 7.50
N ASP A 149 -18.88 7.23 6.20
CA ASP A 149 -19.22 8.31 5.28
C ASP A 149 -20.59 8.94 5.60
N LEU A 150 -21.53 8.19 6.21
CA LEU A 150 -22.88 8.69 6.55
C LEU A 150 -22.84 9.72 7.68
N GLY A 151 -22.17 9.42 8.81
CA GLY A 151 -22.00 10.42 9.87
C GLY A 151 -21.18 11.63 9.43
N MET A 152 -20.22 11.46 8.52
CA MET A 152 -19.50 12.59 7.92
C MET A 152 -20.42 13.47 7.05
N VAL A 153 -21.36 12.89 6.29
CA VAL A 153 -22.37 13.63 5.51
C VAL A 153 -23.26 14.46 6.44
N GLU A 154 -23.84 13.86 7.48
CA GLU A 154 -24.69 14.59 8.43
C GLU A 154 -23.93 15.63 9.24
N PHE A 155 -22.68 15.34 9.63
CA PHE A 155 -21.80 16.32 10.25
C PHE A 155 -21.55 17.54 9.34
N ALA A 156 -21.34 17.31 8.04
CA ALA A 156 -21.12 18.36 7.06
C ALA A 156 -22.36 19.25 6.86
N ARG A 157 -23.56 18.66 6.87
CA ARG A 157 -24.85 19.37 6.70
C ARG A 157 -25.10 20.42 7.79
N ASN A 158 -24.63 20.14 9.01
CA ASN A 158 -24.79 21.01 10.18
C ASN A 158 -23.60 21.98 10.36
N CYS A 159 -22.36 21.50 10.26
CA CYS A 159 -21.13 22.27 10.57
C CYS A 159 -20.65 23.19 9.43
N ARG A 160 -21.55 23.97 8.82
CA ARG A 160 -21.29 24.78 7.60
C ARG A 160 -20.21 25.86 7.78
N ASN A 161 -19.96 26.29 9.02
CA ASN A 161 -18.94 27.29 9.39
C ASN A 161 -17.50 26.75 9.45
N LEU A 162 -17.29 25.46 9.12
CA LEU A 162 -15.99 24.83 9.29
C LEU A 162 -14.92 25.38 8.33
N LYS A 163 -13.87 25.99 8.89
CA LYS A 163 -12.70 26.50 8.17
C LYS A 163 -11.57 25.50 8.07
N LYS A 164 -11.44 24.55 9.01
CA LYS A 164 -10.27 23.67 9.11
C LYS A 164 -10.65 22.24 9.51
N LEU A 165 -10.43 21.27 8.62
CA LEU A 165 -10.66 19.84 8.85
C LEU A 165 -9.34 19.07 8.89
N SER A 166 -9.10 18.31 9.97
CA SER A 166 -7.93 17.43 10.11
C SER A 166 -8.37 16.02 10.51
N VAL A 167 -8.18 15.04 9.64
CA VAL A 167 -8.65 13.66 9.86
C VAL A 167 -7.49 12.66 9.80
N GLY A 168 -7.40 11.81 10.83
CA GLY A 168 -6.20 11.02 11.10
C GLY A 168 -6.49 9.59 11.53
N SER A 169 -6.24 8.61 10.65
CA SER A 169 -6.47 7.18 10.92
C SER A 169 -7.94 6.81 11.22
N CYS A 170 -8.86 7.54 10.57
CA CYS A 170 -10.30 7.29 10.54
C CYS A 170 -10.66 6.31 9.39
N ASN A 171 -11.91 5.83 9.35
CA ASN A 171 -12.29 4.71 8.47
C ASN A 171 -13.19 5.05 7.27
N PHE A 172 -13.89 6.19 7.28
CA PHE A 172 -14.64 6.70 6.13
C PHE A 172 -13.78 6.91 4.87
N GLY A 173 -14.43 7.01 3.71
CA GLY A 173 -13.83 7.06 2.37
C GLY A 173 -13.90 8.43 1.69
N ALA A 174 -14.13 8.41 0.37
CA ALA A 174 -14.18 9.61 -0.48
C ALA A 174 -15.46 10.43 -0.25
N LYS A 175 -16.62 9.76 -0.14
CA LYS A 175 -17.94 10.38 0.06
C LYS A 175 -17.97 11.34 1.26
N GLY A 176 -17.43 10.93 2.40
CA GLY A 176 -17.33 11.75 3.61
C GLY A 176 -16.35 12.92 3.49
N VAL A 177 -15.41 12.90 2.53
CA VAL A 177 -14.57 14.08 2.18
C VAL A 177 -15.32 14.99 1.21
N ASN A 178 -15.97 14.42 0.19
CA ASN A 178 -16.75 15.14 -0.81
C ASN A 178 -17.90 15.93 -0.16
N ALA A 179 -18.66 15.32 0.77
CA ALA A 179 -19.73 16.01 1.50
C ALA A 179 -19.22 17.18 2.37
N MET A 180 -18.02 17.04 2.97
CA MET A 180 -17.38 18.16 3.68
C MET A 180 -16.97 19.29 2.72
N LEU A 181 -16.49 18.97 1.52
CA LEU A 181 -16.16 19.97 0.48
C LEU A 181 -17.41 20.64 -0.10
N GLU A 182 -18.54 19.93 -0.16
CA GLU A 182 -19.82 20.43 -0.67
C GLU A 182 -20.52 21.38 0.31
N HIS A 183 -20.66 20.96 1.58
CA HIS A 183 -21.47 21.67 2.55
C HIS A 183 -20.66 22.70 3.39
N CYS A 184 -19.37 22.46 3.66
CA CYS A 184 -18.51 23.40 4.41
C CYS A 184 -17.79 24.38 3.47
N LYS A 185 -18.54 25.27 2.80
CA LYS A 185 -18.02 26.21 1.77
C LYS A 185 -16.95 27.20 2.26
N LEU A 186 -16.71 27.29 3.57
CA LEU A 186 -15.67 28.12 4.19
C LEU A 186 -14.35 27.37 4.49
N LEU A 187 -14.19 26.13 4.02
CA LEU A 187 -13.04 25.27 4.31
C LEU A 187 -11.72 25.77 3.69
N GLU A 188 -10.88 26.41 4.51
CA GLU A 188 -9.56 26.93 4.15
C GLU A 188 -8.42 25.90 4.24
N GLU A 189 -8.54 24.88 5.13
CA GLU A 189 -7.50 23.88 5.41
C GLU A 189 -8.08 22.46 5.47
N LEU A 190 -7.60 21.57 4.60
CA LEU A 190 -7.90 20.14 4.61
C LEU A 190 -6.61 19.34 4.87
N SER A 191 -6.58 18.55 5.94
CA SER A 191 -5.47 17.64 6.24
C SER A 191 -5.95 16.21 6.46
N VAL A 192 -5.41 15.28 5.67
CA VAL A 192 -5.81 13.86 5.62
C VAL A 192 -4.59 12.99 5.91
N LYS A 193 -4.66 12.14 6.94
CA LYS A 193 -3.53 11.30 7.38
C LYS A 193 -3.95 9.85 7.63
N ARG A 194 -3.45 8.90 6.83
CA ARG A 194 -3.80 7.46 6.90
C ARG A 194 -5.31 7.20 6.92
N LEU A 195 -6.09 7.94 6.13
CA LEU A 195 -7.52 7.68 5.97
C LEU A 195 -7.70 6.32 5.30
N ARG A 196 -8.57 5.44 5.83
CA ARG A 196 -8.61 4.03 5.43
C ARG A 196 -9.64 3.71 4.34
N GLY A 197 -10.82 4.35 4.34
CA GLY A 197 -11.88 4.04 3.38
C GLY A 197 -11.48 4.32 1.93
N ILE A 198 -10.58 5.29 1.70
CA ILE A 198 -10.04 5.60 0.37
C ILE A 198 -9.14 4.50 -0.23
N HIS A 199 -8.77 3.46 0.54
CA HIS A 199 -7.96 2.34 0.03
C HIS A 199 -8.75 1.41 -0.91
N GLU A 200 -10.07 1.39 -0.80
CA GLU A 200 -10.96 0.49 -1.57
C GLU A 200 -11.91 1.27 -2.51
N ALA A 201 -11.88 2.60 -2.46
CA ALA A 201 -12.77 3.46 -3.23
C ALA A 201 -12.26 3.70 -4.67
N ALA A 202 -13.14 3.51 -5.65
CA ALA A 202 -12.97 3.97 -7.03
C ALA A 202 -13.44 5.43 -7.23
N GLU A 203 -14.10 6.01 -6.22
CA GLU A 203 -14.63 7.37 -6.24
C GLU A 203 -13.53 8.41 -5.98
N LEU A 204 -13.46 9.42 -6.84
CA LEU A 204 -12.48 10.49 -6.75
C LEU A 204 -12.94 11.60 -5.79
N ILE A 205 -11.99 12.35 -5.25
CA ILE A 205 -12.24 13.50 -4.39
C ILE A 205 -12.06 14.77 -5.22
N HIS A 206 -13.11 15.59 -5.29
CA HIS A 206 -13.21 16.75 -6.17
C HIS A 206 -14.00 17.90 -5.53
N LEU A 207 -14.00 19.06 -6.18
CA LEU A 207 -14.86 20.19 -5.80
C LEU A 207 -16.29 19.99 -6.38
N PRO A 208 -17.34 20.53 -5.73
CA PRO A 208 -18.71 20.41 -6.22
C PRO A 208 -18.97 21.29 -7.46
N GLY A 209 -19.46 20.67 -8.54
CA GLY A 209 -19.91 21.34 -9.75
C GLY A 209 -18.83 21.57 -10.82
N ASP A 210 -19.27 22.14 -11.94
CA ASP A 210 -18.55 22.43 -13.17
C ASP A 210 -17.63 23.67 -13.06
N GLY A 211 -16.69 23.62 -12.11
CA GLY A 211 -15.57 24.56 -12.00
C GLY A 211 -15.91 26.00 -11.55
N SER A 212 -17.19 26.40 -11.58
CA SER A 212 -17.63 27.76 -11.22
C SER A 212 -17.76 27.99 -9.70
N SER A 213 -17.76 26.93 -8.89
CA SER A 213 -17.74 27.01 -7.42
C SER A 213 -16.38 27.51 -6.90
N SER A 214 -16.27 28.81 -6.58
CA SER A 214 -15.04 29.41 -6.05
C SER A 214 -14.64 28.83 -4.69
N SER A 215 -13.71 27.87 -4.70
CA SER A 215 -13.23 27.18 -3.50
C SER A 215 -12.39 28.09 -2.60
N THR A 216 -12.74 28.12 -1.31
CA THR A 216 -11.99 28.86 -0.28
C THR A 216 -10.71 28.13 0.18
N LEU A 217 -10.45 26.92 -0.33
CA LEU A 217 -9.39 26.02 0.12
C LEU A 217 -7.99 26.54 -0.22
N ARG A 218 -7.20 26.84 0.83
CA ARG A 218 -5.85 27.42 0.71
C ARG A 218 -4.73 26.45 1.06
N SER A 219 -5.03 25.38 1.80
CA SER A 219 -4.05 24.41 2.27
C SER A 219 -4.57 22.97 2.16
N ILE A 220 -3.86 22.14 1.40
CA ILE A 220 -4.09 20.69 1.28
C ILE A 220 -2.87 19.96 1.85
N CYS A 221 -3.11 19.04 2.79
CA CYS A 221 -2.04 18.31 3.46
C CYS A 221 -2.34 16.80 3.58
N LEU A 222 -1.82 16.03 2.63
CA LEU A 222 -1.98 14.58 2.48
C LEU A 222 -0.78 13.85 3.10
N LYS A 223 -1.03 12.86 3.98
CA LYS A 223 0.02 12.11 4.68
C LYS A 223 -0.26 10.61 4.77
N GLU A 224 0.70 9.79 4.36
CA GLU A 224 0.71 8.33 4.58
C GLU A 224 -0.56 7.65 4.02
N LEU A 225 -0.88 7.93 2.74
CA LEU A 225 -2.06 7.40 2.04
C LEU A 225 -1.63 6.34 1.01
N VAL A 226 -2.26 5.17 1.01
CA VAL A 226 -1.93 4.08 0.07
C VAL A 226 -2.48 4.38 -1.32
N ASN A 227 -3.73 4.84 -1.41
CA ASN A 227 -4.30 5.41 -2.63
C ASN A 227 -4.28 6.94 -2.50
N GLY A 228 -3.18 7.58 -2.91
CA GLY A 228 -3.07 9.04 -2.89
C GLY A 228 -3.83 9.72 -4.03
N GLN A 229 -4.00 9.00 -5.15
CA GLN A 229 -4.42 9.55 -6.44
C GLN A 229 -5.91 9.94 -6.49
N VAL A 230 -6.74 9.47 -5.53
CA VAL A 230 -8.11 9.97 -5.38
C VAL A 230 -8.19 11.48 -5.14
N PHE A 231 -7.13 12.13 -4.65
CA PHE A 231 -7.07 13.58 -4.44
C PHE A 231 -6.62 14.38 -5.67
N GLU A 232 -6.26 13.75 -6.80
CA GLU A 232 -5.76 14.47 -7.99
C GLU A 232 -6.73 15.53 -8.52
N PRO A 233 -8.05 15.27 -8.68
CA PRO A 233 -8.96 16.28 -9.21
C PRO A 233 -9.14 17.47 -8.26
N LEU A 234 -9.25 17.25 -6.94
CA LEU A 234 -9.27 18.32 -5.94
C LEU A 234 -8.00 19.18 -6.02
N VAL A 235 -6.83 18.55 -6.09
CA VAL A 235 -5.54 19.25 -6.10
C VAL A 235 -5.33 20.04 -7.40
N ALA A 236 -5.71 19.48 -8.55
CA ALA A 236 -5.59 20.15 -9.85
C ALA A 236 -6.63 21.27 -10.07
N SER A 237 -7.85 21.13 -9.53
CA SER A 237 -8.92 22.14 -9.68
C SER A 237 -8.80 23.33 -8.71
N THR A 238 -8.12 23.17 -7.56
CA THR A 238 -8.04 24.23 -6.54
C THR A 238 -7.01 25.30 -6.88
N ARG A 239 -7.38 26.26 -7.74
CA ARG A 239 -6.52 27.40 -8.15
C ARG A 239 -6.14 28.33 -6.98
N THR A 240 -6.97 28.40 -5.94
CA THR A 240 -6.81 29.21 -4.71
C THR A 240 -5.82 28.63 -3.68
N LEU A 241 -5.18 27.51 -4.01
CA LEU A 241 -4.24 26.80 -3.16
C LEU A 241 -2.94 27.61 -2.95
N LYS A 242 -2.56 27.81 -1.69
CA LYS A 242 -1.29 28.46 -1.28
C LYS A 242 -0.28 27.48 -0.72
N THR A 243 -0.75 26.39 -0.13
CA THR A 243 0.08 25.38 0.53
C THR A 243 -0.33 23.97 0.07
N LEU A 244 0.60 23.23 -0.52
CA LEU A 244 0.43 21.83 -0.90
C LEU A 244 1.48 20.97 -0.19
N LYS A 245 1.04 19.98 0.59
CA LYS A 245 1.94 19.08 1.35
C LYS A 245 1.54 17.63 1.12
N ILE A 246 2.35 16.90 0.38
CA ILE A 246 2.13 15.50 0.02
C ILE A 246 3.30 14.67 0.58
N ILE A 247 2.99 13.75 1.50
CA ILE A 247 4.00 13.05 2.29
C ILE A 247 3.67 11.56 2.33
N ARG A 248 4.51 10.71 1.74
CA ARG A 248 4.37 9.24 1.75
C ARG A 248 3.01 8.80 1.17
N CYS A 249 2.60 9.45 0.09
CA CYS A 249 1.45 9.05 -0.72
C CYS A 249 1.98 8.28 -1.93
N LEU A 250 1.40 7.12 -2.23
CA LEU A 250 1.74 6.38 -3.45
C LEU A 250 1.00 6.94 -4.66
N GLY A 251 1.48 6.59 -5.85
CA GLY A 251 1.10 7.20 -7.13
C GLY A 251 2.20 8.11 -7.66
N ASP A 252 2.21 8.29 -8.98
CA ASP A 252 2.98 9.32 -9.68
C ASP A 252 2.26 10.67 -9.55
N TRP A 253 3.01 11.72 -9.20
CA TRP A 253 2.48 13.06 -9.02
C TRP A 253 2.92 14.06 -10.10
N ASP A 254 3.76 13.68 -11.06
CA ASP A 254 4.30 14.60 -12.07
C ASP A 254 3.19 15.19 -12.96
N LYS A 255 2.24 14.36 -13.41
CA LYS A 255 1.05 14.82 -14.16
C LYS A 255 0.18 15.81 -13.36
N VAL A 256 0.10 15.60 -12.04
CA VAL A 256 -0.69 16.45 -11.13
C VAL A 256 -0.02 17.81 -10.97
N LEU A 257 1.30 17.81 -10.77
CA LEU A 257 2.13 19.01 -10.72
C LEU A 257 2.12 19.76 -12.06
N GLN A 258 2.07 19.05 -13.19
CA GLN A 258 1.91 19.64 -14.52
C GLN A 258 0.60 20.42 -14.64
N MET A 259 -0.55 19.81 -14.30
CA MET A 259 -1.85 20.49 -14.34
C MET A 259 -1.89 21.73 -13.43
N ILE A 260 -1.25 21.66 -12.25
CA ILE A 260 -1.10 22.83 -11.35
C ILE A 260 -0.25 23.93 -12.01
N GLY A 261 0.88 23.58 -12.61
CA GLY A 261 1.81 24.52 -13.22
C GLY A 261 1.32 25.15 -14.52
N GLU A 262 0.28 24.59 -15.15
CA GLU A 262 -0.34 25.12 -16.36
C GLU A 262 -1.51 26.08 -16.09
N GLY A 263 -1.96 26.19 -14.82
CA GLY A 263 -2.86 27.25 -14.37
C GLY A 263 -2.15 28.38 -13.62
N ASP A 264 -2.82 29.53 -13.44
CA ASP A 264 -2.37 30.55 -12.48
C ASP A 264 -2.55 30.04 -11.05
N SER A 265 -1.55 29.33 -10.54
CA SER A 265 -1.55 28.79 -9.19
C SER A 265 -1.08 29.83 -8.16
N SER A 266 -1.81 29.97 -7.04
CA SER A 266 -1.39 30.85 -5.94
C SER A 266 -0.37 30.22 -4.98
N LEU A 267 0.33 29.17 -5.43
CA LEU A 267 1.18 28.34 -4.58
C LEU A 267 2.41 29.08 -4.06
N SER A 268 2.59 29.00 -2.74
CA SER A 268 3.67 29.64 -1.97
C SER A 268 4.51 28.63 -1.18
N GLU A 269 3.91 27.51 -0.76
CA GLU A 269 4.59 26.43 -0.05
C GLU A 269 4.26 25.06 -0.67
N ILE A 270 5.29 24.33 -1.09
CA ILE A 270 5.19 22.98 -1.64
C ILE A 270 6.10 22.04 -0.83
N HIS A 271 5.54 20.95 -0.29
CA HIS A 271 6.30 19.92 0.42
C HIS A 271 6.03 18.55 -0.20
N LEU A 272 7.07 17.97 -0.79
CA LEU A 272 7.08 16.62 -1.33
C LEU A 272 8.00 15.75 -0.46
N GLU A 273 7.45 14.75 0.25
CA GLU A 273 8.26 13.76 0.98
C GLU A 273 7.93 12.34 0.53
N ARG A 274 8.95 11.58 0.08
CA ARG A 274 8.84 10.13 -0.25
C ARG A 274 7.69 9.82 -1.22
N LEU A 275 7.72 10.47 -2.37
CA LEU A 275 6.77 10.30 -3.48
C LEU A 275 7.51 9.79 -4.72
N GLN A 276 6.74 9.31 -5.71
CA GLN A 276 7.19 9.25 -7.10
C GLN A 276 6.95 10.63 -7.71
N VAL A 277 8.04 11.36 -7.89
CA VAL A 277 8.15 12.68 -8.56
C VAL A 277 9.52 12.70 -9.21
N SER A 278 9.59 13.02 -10.50
CA SER A 278 10.83 13.08 -11.26
C SER A 278 11.29 14.52 -11.47
N ASP A 279 12.16 14.77 -12.46
CA ASP A 279 12.46 16.13 -12.90
C ASP A 279 11.26 16.78 -13.62
N PHE A 280 10.38 16.02 -14.30
CA PHE A 280 9.19 16.60 -14.96
C PHE A 280 8.25 17.32 -13.98
N GLY A 281 8.00 16.74 -12.80
CA GLY A 281 7.23 17.40 -11.74
C GLY A 281 7.91 18.64 -11.16
N LEU A 282 9.24 18.71 -11.16
CA LEU A 282 9.98 19.92 -10.78
C LEU A 282 9.95 20.98 -11.88
N SER A 283 10.13 20.61 -13.14
CA SER A 283 9.93 21.49 -14.29
C SER A 283 8.51 22.07 -14.33
N ALA A 284 7.50 21.29 -13.93
CA ALA A 284 6.14 21.77 -13.73
C ALA A 284 6.03 22.77 -12.58
N ILE A 285 6.62 22.48 -11.41
CA ILE A 285 6.70 23.42 -10.27
C ILE A 285 7.42 24.73 -10.65
N SER A 286 8.38 24.70 -11.58
CA SER A 286 9.07 25.91 -12.06
C SER A 286 8.12 26.94 -12.71
N LYS A 287 6.97 26.49 -13.25
CA LYS A 287 5.94 27.40 -13.78
C LYS A 287 5.25 28.22 -12.66
N CYS A 288 5.27 27.74 -11.41
CA CYS A 288 4.67 28.38 -10.24
C CYS A 288 5.57 29.52 -9.70
N SER A 289 5.46 30.71 -10.30
CA SER A 289 6.30 31.88 -9.99
C SER A 289 6.20 32.39 -8.54
N LYS A 290 5.11 32.07 -7.82
CA LYS A 290 4.79 32.56 -6.48
C LYS A 290 5.38 31.71 -5.33
N VAL A 291 6.14 30.65 -5.64
CA VAL A 291 6.69 29.70 -4.64
C VAL A 291 7.80 30.35 -3.79
N GLU A 292 7.56 30.43 -2.48
CA GLU A 292 8.53 30.91 -1.48
C GLU A 292 9.19 29.78 -0.69
N THR A 293 8.55 28.61 -0.56
CA THR A 293 9.02 27.46 0.23
C THR A 293 8.88 26.17 -0.56
N LEU A 294 9.99 25.45 -0.76
CA LEU A 294 10.00 24.16 -1.45
C LEU A 294 10.79 23.11 -0.65
N HIS A 295 10.15 21.98 -0.37
CA HIS A 295 10.80 20.80 0.20
C HIS A 295 10.76 19.61 -0.77
N ILE A 296 11.93 19.10 -1.15
CA ILE A 296 12.19 17.96 -2.03
C ILE A 296 12.86 16.88 -1.18
N VAL A 297 12.06 16.05 -0.49
CA VAL A 297 12.57 15.18 0.59
C VAL A 297 12.43 13.70 0.22
N LYS A 298 13.54 13.07 -0.18
CA LYS A 298 13.61 11.62 -0.47
C LYS A 298 12.73 11.21 -1.66
N THR A 299 12.60 12.10 -2.64
CA THR A 299 12.12 11.82 -4.00
C THR A 299 13.33 11.37 -4.82
N PRO A 300 13.51 10.06 -5.09
CA PRO A 300 14.79 9.50 -5.51
C PRO A 300 15.15 9.80 -6.98
N GLU A 301 14.18 10.26 -7.77
CA GLU A 301 14.26 10.44 -9.21
C GLU A 301 14.68 11.85 -9.61
N CYS A 302 14.26 12.88 -8.88
CA CYS A 302 14.70 14.28 -9.02
C CYS A 302 16.24 14.41 -9.08
N SER A 303 16.73 15.34 -9.91
CA SER A 303 18.16 15.57 -10.14
C SER A 303 18.52 17.06 -10.21
N ASN A 304 19.76 17.35 -10.64
CA ASN A 304 20.16 18.73 -10.97
C ASN A 304 19.20 19.39 -11.97
N PHE A 305 18.68 18.66 -12.97
CA PHE A 305 17.88 19.25 -14.07
C PHE A 305 16.61 19.94 -13.55
N GLY A 306 15.75 19.23 -12.82
CA GLY A 306 14.52 19.82 -12.28
C GLY A 306 14.78 20.90 -11.22
N LEU A 307 15.90 20.82 -10.49
CA LEU A 307 16.28 21.87 -9.55
C LEU A 307 16.80 23.14 -10.25
N ILE A 308 17.47 23.02 -11.40
CA ILE A 308 17.89 24.15 -12.24
C ILE A 308 16.65 24.89 -12.75
N ASP A 309 15.68 24.18 -13.35
CA ASP A 309 14.42 24.79 -13.83
C ASP A 309 13.72 25.60 -12.74
N VAL A 310 13.57 25.02 -11.55
CA VAL A 310 12.96 25.69 -10.39
C VAL A 310 13.76 26.94 -10.00
N ALA A 311 15.09 26.88 -9.92
CA ALA A 311 15.91 28.05 -9.62
C ALA A 311 15.83 29.13 -10.72
N GLU A 312 15.73 28.72 -11.98
CA GLU A 312 15.64 29.62 -13.13
C GLU A 312 14.30 30.39 -13.19
N ARG A 313 13.24 29.93 -12.50
CA ARG A 313 11.92 30.59 -12.54
C ARG A 313 11.37 31.05 -11.19
N CYS A 314 11.52 30.30 -10.11
CA CYS A 314 10.96 30.61 -8.78
C CYS A 314 11.82 31.64 -8.00
N LYS A 315 11.95 32.88 -8.50
CA LYS A 315 12.82 33.93 -7.90
C LYS A 315 12.42 34.41 -6.50
N LEU A 316 11.23 34.06 -6.04
CA LEU A 316 10.71 34.36 -4.69
C LEU A 316 11.09 33.31 -3.64
N LEU A 317 11.84 32.27 -4.01
CA LEU A 317 12.22 31.17 -3.09
C LEU A 317 13.05 31.68 -1.89
N ARG A 318 12.43 31.62 -0.71
CA ARG A 318 13.02 31.95 0.60
C ARG A 318 13.49 30.71 1.36
N LYS A 319 12.89 29.54 1.13
CA LYS A 319 13.18 28.32 1.91
C LYS A 319 13.30 27.11 0.99
N LEU A 320 14.44 26.43 1.04
CA LEU A 320 14.71 25.23 0.27
C LEU A 320 15.20 24.10 1.17
N HIS A 321 14.57 22.93 1.08
CA HIS A 321 14.95 21.74 1.83
C HIS A 321 15.08 20.56 0.85
N ILE A 322 16.28 20.02 0.74
CA ILE A 322 16.58 18.88 -0.14
C ILE A 322 17.09 17.73 0.72
N ASP A 323 16.45 16.55 0.62
CA ASP A 323 17.01 15.28 1.09
C ASP A 323 17.33 14.43 -0.15
N GLY A 324 18.59 14.43 -0.56
CA GLY A 324 19.13 13.76 -1.76
C GLY A 324 19.17 12.23 -1.65
N TRP A 325 18.67 11.69 -0.54
CA TRP A 325 18.52 10.26 -0.29
C TRP A 325 19.83 9.48 -0.48
N ARG A 326 19.75 8.22 -0.93
CA ARG A 326 20.92 7.40 -1.28
C ARG A 326 21.32 7.52 -2.75
N THR A 327 20.68 8.39 -3.52
CA THR A 327 20.91 8.53 -4.96
C THR A 327 21.81 9.71 -5.30
N ASN A 328 21.84 10.78 -4.49
CA ASN A 328 22.72 11.95 -4.66
C ASN A 328 22.70 12.52 -6.10
N ARG A 329 21.51 12.50 -6.74
CA ARG A 329 21.28 13.05 -8.08
C ARG A 329 21.22 14.57 -8.11
N ILE A 330 20.89 15.18 -6.98
CA ILE A 330 21.04 16.62 -6.74
C ILE A 330 22.41 16.83 -6.09
N GLY A 331 23.19 17.74 -6.65
CA GLY A 331 24.55 18.07 -6.20
C GLY A 331 24.93 19.50 -6.58
N ASP A 332 26.23 19.74 -6.82
CA ASP A 332 26.78 21.09 -6.93
C ASP A 332 26.15 21.94 -8.05
N GLU A 333 25.73 21.37 -9.18
CA GLU A 333 25.26 22.14 -10.33
C GLU A 333 23.89 22.78 -10.06
N GLY A 334 22.93 21.99 -9.55
CA GLY A 334 21.63 22.51 -9.11
C GLY A 334 21.77 23.49 -7.95
N LEU A 335 22.69 23.24 -7.01
CA LEU A 335 22.97 24.17 -5.90
C LEU A 335 23.64 25.48 -6.36
N VAL A 336 24.47 25.46 -7.39
CA VAL A 336 25.03 26.67 -8.03
C VAL A 336 23.96 27.45 -8.80
N ALA A 337 23.00 26.78 -9.45
CA ALA A 337 21.86 27.45 -10.08
C ALA A 337 20.96 28.13 -9.03
N VAL A 338 20.66 27.44 -7.91
CA VAL A 338 19.97 28.04 -6.75
C VAL A 338 20.73 29.27 -6.24
N ALA A 339 22.04 29.19 -6.05
CA ALA A 339 22.85 30.32 -5.59
C ALA A 339 22.80 31.52 -6.53
N ARG A 340 22.83 31.30 -7.86
CA ARG A 340 22.81 32.36 -8.89
C ARG A 340 21.47 33.07 -9.02
N HIS A 341 20.38 32.45 -8.58
CA HIS A 341 19.02 32.89 -8.94
C HIS A 341 18.05 33.08 -7.77
N CYS A 342 18.24 32.37 -6.65
CA CYS A 342 17.40 32.45 -5.47
C CYS A 342 18.01 33.43 -4.45
N LEU A 343 18.25 34.67 -4.85
CA LEU A 343 18.94 35.69 -4.03
C LEU A 343 18.18 36.08 -2.74
N ASN A 344 16.91 35.65 -2.60
CA ASN A 344 16.08 35.86 -1.42
C ASN A 344 16.08 34.68 -0.43
N LEU A 345 16.96 33.68 -0.61
CA LEU A 345 17.04 32.48 0.23
C LEU A 345 17.42 32.82 1.68
N GLN A 346 16.52 32.51 2.61
CA GLN A 346 16.63 32.70 4.07
C GLN A 346 16.89 31.39 4.82
N GLU A 347 16.37 30.26 4.32
CA GLU A 347 16.58 28.93 4.89
C GLU A 347 17.03 27.93 3.82
N LEU A 348 18.17 27.27 4.06
CA LEU A 348 18.64 26.14 3.26
C LEU A 348 18.89 24.92 4.17
N VAL A 349 18.31 23.78 3.81
CA VAL A 349 18.50 22.50 4.51
C VAL A 349 18.91 21.43 3.50
N LEU A 350 20.14 20.91 3.65
CA LEU A 350 20.69 19.84 2.82
C LEU A 350 20.88 18.57 3.65
N ILE A 351 20.24 17.48 3.24
CA ILE A 351 20.33 16.16 3.89
C ILE A 351 20.79 15.13 2.85
N GLY A 352 21.86 14.39 3.12
CA GLY A 352 22.37 13.35 2.21
C GLY A 352 22.89 13.87 0.86
N VAL A 353 23.04 15.19 0.69
CA VAL A 353 23.58 15.85 -0.50
C VAL A 353 25.08 16.09 -0.31
N ASN A 354 25.90 15.57 -1.22
CA ASN A 354 27.33 15.78 -1.27
C ASN A 354 27.67 17.11 -1.95
N ALA A 355 27.30 18.22 -1.31
CA ALA A 355 27.71 19.56 -1.70
C ALA A 355 29.21 19.76 -1.39
N THR A 356 29.96 20.35 -2.32
CA THR A 356 31.39 20.67 -2.13
C THR A 356 31.59 22.18 -1.92
N HIS A 357 32.84 22.58 -1.66
CA HIS A 357 33.25 23.99 -1.71
C HIS A 357 32.75 24.75 -2.96
N LYS A 358 32.58 24.10 -4.13
CA LYS A 358 32.09 24.76 -5.35
C LYS A 358 30.69 25.37 -5.17
N SER A 359 29.74 24.59 -4.65
CA SER A 359 28.37 25.09 -4.43
C SER A 359 28.24 25.89 -3.15
N LEU A 360 28.89 25.46 -2.05
CA LEU A 360 28.80 26.15 -0.77
C LEU A 360 29.44 27.55 -0.82
N SER A 361 30.56 27.72 -1.55
CA SER A 361 31.18 29.04 -1.79
C SER A 361 30.30 29.94 -2.66
N ALA A 362 29.55 29.37 -3.62
CA ALA A 362 28.61 30.11 -4.45
C ALA A 362 27.37 30.56 -3.64
N ILE A 363 26.76 29.66 -2.87
CA ILE A 363 25.64 29.97 -1.96
C ILE A 363 26.07 31.07 -0.98
N ALA A 364 27.22 30.90 -0.32
CA ALA A 364 27.73 31.85 0.66
C ALA A 364 28.11 33.21 0.06
N SER A 365 28.40 33.29 -1.24
CA SER A 365 28.67 34.57 -1.94
C SER A 365 27.43 35.29 -2.48
N ASN A 366 26.30 34.60 -2.70
CA ASN A 366 25.14 35.19 -3.40
C ASN A 366 23.86 35.22 -2.54
N CYS A 367 23.73 34.33 -1.55
CA CYS A 367 22.56 34.25 -0.67
C CYS A 367 22.80 35.06 0.62
N GLU A 368 23.03 36.37 0.49
CA GLU A 368 23.35 37.27 1.62
C GLU A 368 22.31 37.24 2.75
N LYS A 369 21.05 36.91 2.44
CA LYS A 369 19.92 36.87 3.38
C LYS A 369 19.77 35.55 4.14
N LEU A 370 20.75 34.63 4.04
CA LEU A 370 20.67 33.27 4.58
C LEU A 370 20.77 33.21 6.12
N GLU A 371 19.65 33.43 6.80
CA GLU A 371 19.54 33.34 8.26
C GLU A 371 19.74 31.93 8.82
N ARG A 372 19.40 30.87 8.06
CA ARG A 372 19.43 29.49 8.54
C ARG A 372 20.02 28.52 7.51
N LEU A 373 21.05 27.80 7.93
CA LEU A 373 21.70 26.76 7.12
C LEU A 373 21.81 25.47 7.93
N ALA A 374 21.44 24.35 7.33
CA ALA A 374 21.58 23.03 7.93
C ALA A 374 22.19 22.02 6.93
N LEU A 375 23.24 21.32 7.38
CA LEU A 375 24.07 20.43 6.56
C LEU A 375 24.16 19.07 7.27
N CYS A 376 23.52 18.04 6.71
CA CYS A 376 23.28 16.78 7.41
C CYS A 376 23.67 15.55 6.56
N GLY A 377 24.54 14.69 7.09
CA GLY A 377 24.87 13.38 6.51
C GLY A 377 25.58 13.47 5.15
N SER A 378 26.40 14.51 4.98
CA SER A 378 27.18 14.74 3.77
C SER A 378 28.62 14.26 3.95
N GLY A 379 29.16 13.56 2.94
CA GLY A 379 30.53 13.03 2.99
C GLY A 379 31.60 14.05 2.62
N THR A 380 31.22 15.18 2.01
CA THR A 380 32.11 16.16 1.36
C THR A 380 32.28 17.48 2.12
N ILE A 381 31.60 17.65 3.25
CA ILE A 381 31.58 18.91 3.99
C ILE A 381 32.54 18.81 5.18
N GLY A 382 33.73 19.38 5.03
CA GLY A 382 34.75 19.49 6.06
C GLY A 382 35.02 20.93 6.50
N ASP A 383 36.11 21.15 7.22
CA ASP A 383 36.41 22.44 7.85
C ASP A 383 36.62 23.58 6.84
N ALA A 384 37.13 23.28 5.65
CA ALA A 384 37.31 24.24 4.56
C ALA A 384 35.97 24.78 4.02
N GLU A 385 34.97 23.92 3.86
CA GLU A 385 33.61 24.31 3.49
C GLU A 385 32.97 25.19 4.57
N ILE A 386 33.15 24.83 5.86
CA ILE A 386 32.59 25.62 6.97
C ILE A 386 33.28 26.97 7.11
N ALA A 387 34.61 27.04 6.99
CA ALA A 387 35.35 28.30 7.01
C ALA A 387 34.95 29.22 5.83
N CYS A 388 34.68 28.66 4.65
CA CYS A 388 34.20 29.44 3.50
C CYS A 388 32.79 30.02 3.72
N ILE A 389 31.87 29.24 4.32
CA ILE A 389 30.56 29.72 4.77
C ILE A 389 30.73 30.81 5.82
N ALA A 390 31.54 30.57 6.85
CA ALA A 390 31.74 31.47 7.97
C ALA A 390 32.29 32.84 7.56
N LYS A 391 33.23 32.87 6.60
CA LYS A 391 33.84 34.10 6.08
C LYS A 391 32.86 35.01 5.30
N LYS A 392 31.71 34.49 4.84
CA LYS A 392 30.81 35.20 3.93
C LYS A 392 29.37 35.35 4.45
N CYS A 393 28.84 34.36 5.16
CA CYS A 393 27.45 34.34 5.62
C CYS A 393 27.23 35.17 6.90
N GLY A 394 27.44 36.49 6.82
CA GLY A 394 27.31 37.41 7.97
C GLY A 394 25.91 37.45 8.59
N ALA A 395 24.85 37.16 7.81
CA ALA A 395 23.46 37.12 8.28
C ALA A 395 23.06 35.81 8.99
N LEU A 396 23.96 34.82 9.11
CA LEU A 396 23.61 33.48 9.61
C LEU A 396 23.30 33.50 11.12
N ARG A 397 22.05 33.18 11.47
CA ARG A 397 21.52 33.16 12.85
C ARG A 397 21.36 31.74 13.42
N LYS A 398 21.11 30.74 12.58
CA LYS A 398 20.83 29.36 12.98
C LYS A 398 21.61 28.37 12.12
N PHE A 399 22.64 27.74 12.69
CA PHE A 399 23.43 26.70 12.02
C PHE A 399 23.19 25.33 12.63
N CYS A 400 23.04 24.31 11.78
CA CYS A 400 22.84 22.93 12.22
C CYS A 400 23.65 21.96 11.36
N ILE A 401 24.77 21.45 11.89
CA ILE A 401 25.58 20.42 11.23
C ILE A 401 25.35 19.06 11.88
N LYS A 402 25.23 18.01 11.07
CA LYS A 402 24.96 16.67 11.59
C LYS A 402 25.64 15.56 10.80
N GLY A 403 26.60 14.86 11.40
CA GLY A 403 27.22 13.68 10.80
C GLY A 403 28.02 13.97 9.53
N CYS A 404 28.71 15.12 9.50
CA CYS A 404 29.68 15.51 8.48
C CYS A 404 31.10 15.40 9.05
N PRO A 405 32.15 15.25 8.21
CA PRO A 405 33.56 15.17 8.65
C PRO A 405 34.17 16.54 9.01
N VAL A 406 33.58 17.23 9.99
CA VAL A 406 34.03 18.51 10.54
C VAL A 406 34.67 18.30 11.92
N SER A 407 35.73 19.06 12.21
CA SER A 407 36.47 19.11 13.47
C SER A 407 36.20 20.42 14.23
N ASP A 408 36.83 20.58 15.39
CA ASP A 408 36.73 21.80 16.21
C ASP A 408 37.17 23.06 15.43
N LEU A 409 38.16 22.95 14.52
CA LEU A 409 38.63 24.07 13.69
C LEU A 409 37.53 24.66 12.80
N GLY A 410 36.64 23.82 12.25
CA GLY A 410 35.48 24.28 11.48
C GLY A 410 34.43 24.97 12.36
N ILE A 411 34.31 24.53 13.61
CA ILE A 411 33.40 25.12 14.61
C ILE A 411 33.92 26.47 15.14
N GLU A 412 35.22 26.58 15.40
CA GLU A 412 35.92 27.84 15.70
C GLU A 412 35.74 28.86 14.57
N ALA A 413 36.00 28.46 13.32
CA ALA A 413 35.85 29.31 12.15
C ALA A 413 34.42 29.87 12.04
N LEU A 414 33.39 29.05 12.27
CA LEU A 414 31.99 29.48 12.31
C LEU A 414 31.72 30.49 13.44
N ALA A 415 32.29 30.26 14.62
CA ALA A 415 32.08 31.11 15.79
C ALA A 415 32.75 32.48 15.67
N ALA A 416 33.88 32.56 14.96
CA ALA A 416 34.55 33.81 14.62
C ALA A 416 33.89 34.53 13.44
N GLY A 417 33.50 33.80 12.38
CA GLY A 417 33.01 34.39 11.13
C GLY A 417 31.54 34.84 11.14
N CYS A 418 30.67 34.19 11.91
CA CYS A 418 29.23 34.51 11.95
C CYS A 418 28.84 35.30 13.23
N PRO A 419 28.95 36.64 13.26
CA PRO A 419 28.64 37.43 14.45
C PRO A 419 27.17 37.30 14.87
N ASN A 420 26.24 37.19 13.92
CA ASN A 420 24.80 37.11 14.18
C ASN A 420 24.29 35.71 14.62
N LEU A 421 25.18 34.74 14.84
CA LEU A 421 24.80 33.37 15.21
C LEU A 421 24.17 33.33 16.62
N VAL A 422 22.90 32.90 16.69
CA VAL A 422 22.10 32.77 17.92
C VAL A 422 21.94 31.31 18.34
N LYS A 423 21.96 30.36 17.39
CA LYS A 423 21.84 28.92 17.69
C LYS A 423 22.75 28.06 16.84
N LEU A 424 23.58 27.26 17.50
CA LEU A 424 24.45 26.26 16.90
C LEU A 424 24.03 24.87 17.37
N LYS A 425 23.86 23.95 16.43
CA LYS A 425 23.58 22.54 16.71
C LYS A 425 24.56 21.64 15.98
N VAL A 426 25.36 20.89 16.72
CA VAL A 426 26.34 19.93 16.21
C VAL A 426 25.94 18.54 16.70
N LYS A 427 25.65 17.58 15.82
CA LYS A 427 25.30 16.20 16.26
C LYS A 427 25.93 15.12 15.40
N LYS A 428 26.49 14.07 16.00
CA LYS A 428 27.14 12.93 15.34
C LYS A 428 28.35 13.26 14.46
N CYS A 429 28.92 14.46 14.59
CA CYS A 429 30.19 14.83 13.97
C CYS A 429 31.33 14.28 14.84
N LYS A 430 31.87 13.12 14.49
CA LYS A 430 32.75 12.30 15.36
C LYS A 430 34.10 12.94 15.73
N VAL A 431 34.49 14.03 15.06
CA VAL A 431 35.80 14.70 15.22
C VAL A 431 35.65 15.99 16.05
N VAL A 432 34.42 16.41 16.36
CA VAL A 432 34.15 17.55 17.25
C VAL A 432 34.20 17.08 18.70
N THR A 433 34.92 17.79 19.57
CA THR A 433 35.04 17.49 21.00
C THR A 433 33.87 18.06 21.81
N GLY A 434 33.77 17.69 23.09
CA GLY A 434 32.88 18.37 24.03
C GLY A 434 33.42 19.73 24.49
N GLU A 435 34.75 19.84 24.57
CA GLU A 435 35.49 20.99 25.11
C GLU A 435 35.23 22.27 24.31
N ILE A 436 35.19 22.19 22.97
CA ILE A 436 34.82 23.34 22.13
C ILE A 436 33.38 23.81 22.39
N GLY A 437 32.49 22.91 22.81
CA GLY A 437 31.11 23.24 23.18
C GLY A 437 31.00 24.08 24.45
N GLU A 438 31.91 23.88 25.41
CA GLU A 438 32.01 24.66 26.64
C GLU A 438 32.68 26.01 26.37
N TRP A 439 33.83 26.01 25.66
CA TRP A 439 34.52 27.22 25.21
C TRP A 439 33.59 28.18 24.45
N LEU A 440 32.76 27.68 23.54
CA LEU A 440 31.78 28.51 22.83
C LEU A 440 30.76 29.19 23.75
N ARG A 441 30.33 28.53 24.84
CA ARG A 441 29.37 29.08 25.81
C ARG A 441 30.01 30.18 26.65
N GLU A 442 31.29 30.03 26.99
CA GLU A 442 32.08 31.05 27.69
C GLU A 442 32.29 32.29 26.82
N GLN A 443 32.80 32.11 25.59
CA GLN A 443 33.12 33.19 24.66
C GLN A 443 31.87 33.89 24.12
N ARG A 444 30.76 33.16 23.93
CA ARG A 444 29.52 33.68 23.32
C ARG A 444 28.31 33.31 24.17
N ARG A 445 28.17 33.94 25.34
CA ARG A 445 27.07 33.72 26.32
C ARG A 445 25.64 33.80 25.76
N THR A 446 25.44 34.45 24.60
CA THR A 446 24.14 34.57 23.90
C THR A 446 23.89 33.47 22.85
N LEU A 447 24.89 32.62 22.56
CA LEU A 447 24.81 31.54 21.57
C LEU A 447 24.27 30.26 22.22
N VAL A 448 23.12 29.79 21.78
CA VAL A 448 22.56 28.51 22.21
C VAL A 448 23.27 27.36 21.50
N VAL A 449 24.28 26.78 22.17
CA VAL A 449 25.06 25.62 21.70
C VAL A 449 24.44 24.31 22.18
N SER A 450 24.13 23.41 21.24
CA SER A 450 23.66 22.04 21.51
C SER A 450 24.52 21.00 20.78
N MET A 451 25.15 20.11 21.55
CA MET A 451 26.06 19.06 21.09
C MET A 451 25.54 17.65 21.40
N ASP A 452 26.28 16.60 21.05
CA ASP A 452 25.98 15.22 21.49
C ASP A 452 26.61 14.96 22.86
N GLY A 453 25.79 15.09 23.90
CA GLY A 453 26.17 15.02 25.31
C GLY A 453 25.16 15.77 26.20
N ASP A 454 24.56 16.84 25.66
CA ASP A 454 23.51 17.61 26.33
C ASP A 454 22.17 16.83 26.41
N GLU A 455 22.01 15.97 27.41
CA GLU A 455 20.70 15.49 27.87
C GLU A 455 20.30 16.16 29.19
N THR A 456 20.02 17.47 29.10
CA THR A 456 19.28 18.24 30.12
C THR A 456 18.14 18.99 29.45
N GLU A 457 16.95 18.99 30.06
CA GLU A 457 15.77 19.63 29.48
C GLU A 457 15.84 21.16 29.56
N ALA A 458 15.70 21.82 28.40
CA ALA A 458 15.55 23.27 28.30
C ALA A 458 14.48 23.61 27.26
N THR A 459 13.23 23.73 27.70
CA THR A 459 12.08 24.11 26.86
C THR A 459 12.08 25.62 26.59
N VAL A 460 12.35 26.01 25.35
CA VAL A 460 12.02 27.35 24.83
C VAL A 460 11.30 27.21 23.50
N ALA A 461 10.10 27.80 23.41
CA ALA A 461 9.20 27.62 22.29
C ALA A 461 9.60 28.41 21.03
N VAL A 462 9.32 27.83 19.86
CA VAL A 462 9.05 28.55 18.60
C VAL A 462 7.94 27.76 17.91
N ASP A 463 6.84 28.43 17.57
CA ASP A 463 5.66 27.78 17.01
C ASP A 463 5.86 27.15 15.63
N GLY A 464 5.09 26.08 15.37
CA GLY A 464 5.04 25.38 14.09
C GLY A 464 4.44 23.97 14.21
N GLU A 465 3.13 23.83 13.95
CA GLU A 465 2.44 22.52 14.01
C GLU A 465 3.02 21.53 12.96
N SER A 466 3.81 20.55 13.39
CA SER A 466 4.19 19.39 12.56
C SER A 466 4.25 18.10 13.37
N GLU A 467 3.29 17.19 13.15
CA GLU A 467 3.27 15.88 13.80
C GLU A 467 4.36 14.94 13.27
N THR A 468 5.37 14.64 14.09
CA THR A 468 6.09 13.35 14.05
C THR A 468 5.67 12.46 15.23
N ALA A 469 5.93 11.16 15.12
CA ALA A 469 5.31 10.16 15.99
C ALA A 469 5.96 10.05 17.37
N LEU A 470 5.11 9.93 18.40
CA LEU A 470 5.42 9.18 19.62
C LEU A 470 4.94 7.74 19.41
N GLU A 471 5.73 6.77 19.89
CA GLU A 471 5.32 5.37 19.98
C GLU A 471 4.40 5.14 21.19
N GLU A 472 3.57 4.10 21.15
CA GLU A 472 2.68 3.74 22.25
C GLU A 472 3.42 2.82 23.25
N PRO A 473 3.36 3.09 24.56
CA PRO A 473 3.97 2.22 25.56
C PRO A 473 3.25 0.87 25.62
N ARG A 474 4.02 -0.21 25.81
CA ARG A 474 3.45 -1.55 26.03
C ARG A 474 3.00 -1.67 27.48
N VAL A 475 1.71 -1.92 27.68
CA VAL A 475 1.18 -2.37 28.97
C VAL A 475 1.75 -3.76 29.26
N GLY A 476 2.46 -3.91 30.37
CA GLY A 476 2.85 -5.22 30.91
C GLY A 476 1.66 -5.92 31.52
N GLN A 477 1.53 -7.22 31.27
CA GLN A 477 0.51 -8.06 31.89
C GLN A 477 1.14 -8.77 33.09
N ALA A 478 0.69 -8.45 34.31
CA ALA A 478 1.22 -9.06 35.52
C ALA A 478 0.66 -10.49 35.67
N GLY A 479 1.56 -11.46 35.82
CA GLY A 479 1.24 -12.78 36.37
C GLY A 479 1.59 -12.79 37.85
N GLY A 480 0.64 -13.16 38.71
CA GLY A 480 0.91 -13.41 40.13
C GLY A 480 1.61 -14.76 40.31
N GLY A 481 2.63 -14.80 41.15
CA GLY A 481 3.38 -16.02 41.48
C GLY A 481 4.36 -15.72 42.62
N VAL A 482 4.09 -16.27 43.80
CA VAL A 482 4.84 -16.04 45.04
C VAL A 482 6.18 -16.80 44.99
N PRO A 483 7.25 -16.18 45.51
CA PRO A 483 8.02 -16.88 46.55
C PRO A 483 8.29 -15.97 47.76
N GLU A 484 7.88 -16.43 48.94
CA GLU A 484 8.51 -16.02 50.20
C GLU A 484 9.79 -16.83 50.41
N ILE A 485 10.83 -16.23 50.99
CA ILE A 485 11.43 -16.61 52.29
C ILE A 485 12.78 -15.87 52.48
N VAL A 486 12.78 -15.00 53.50
CA VAL A 486 13.87 -14.65 54.44
C VAL A 486 15.31 -14.43 53.90
N GLY A 487 15.85 -13.21 54.13
CA GLY A 487 17.28 -12.91 53.98
C GLY A 487 17.67 -11.48 54.43
N SER A 488 18.02 -11.31 55.70
CA SER A 488 18.54 -10.06 56.32
C SER A 488 19.96 -9.71 55.80
N SER A 489 20.58 -8.51 55.98
CA SER A 489 20.28 -7.30 56.79
C SER A 489 21.15 -6.09 56.38
N ASN A 490 20.67 -4.87 56.70
CA ASN A 490 21.37 -3.63 57.13
C ASN A 490 22.63 -3.05 56.42
N GLY A 491 22.60 -1.73 56.24
CA GLY A 491 23.78 -0.82 56.20
C GLY A 491 24.18 -0.30 54.81
N GLY A 492 24.62 0.96 54.63
CA GLY A 492 24.67 2.09 55.56
C GLY A 492 25.82 3.08 55.26
N GLY A 493 25.50 4.33 54.89
CA GLY A 493 26.49 5.38 54.54
C GLY A 493 27.02 5.28 53.09
N SER A 494 27.37 6.32 52.30
CA SER A 494 27.42 7.80 52.38
C SER A 494 28.84 8.39 52.20
N ASN A 495 28.96 9.28 51.19
CA ASN A 495 29.96 10.33 50.94
C ASN A 495 31.41 10.02 50.49
N ASN A 496 31.82 10.77 49.44
CA ASN A 496 33.16 11.29 49.09
C ASN A 496 34.30 10.29 48.73
N GLY A 497 35.30 10.65 47.90
CA GLY A 497 35.45 11.84 47.05
C GLY A 497 36.90 12.10 46.58
N GLY A 498 37.13 12.27 45.26
CA GLY A 498 38.46 12.59 44.66
C GLY A 498 39.49 11.44 44.67
N SER A 499 40.73 11.58 44.17
CA SER A 499 41.28 12.44 43.10
C SER A 499 42.75 12.05 42.75
N ARG A 500 43.05 11.78 41.47
CA ARG A 500 44.34 11.98 40.73
C ARG A 500 45.70 11.34 41.19
N LEU A 501 46.28 10.57 40.25
CA LEU A 501 47.68 10.55 39.74
C LEU A 501 48.93 10.18 40.61
N ALA A 502 49.60 9.07 40.26
CA ALA A 502 51.04 8.91 39.88
C ALA A 502 51.36 7.39 39.69
N THR A 503 51.92 6.85 38.59
CA THR A 503 53.17 7.08 37.80
C THR A 503 54.42 6.34 38.33
N ILE A 504 54.95 5.36 37.57
CA ILE A 504 56.36 4.90 37.51
C ILE A 504 56.58 4.07 36.20
N ARG A 505 57.83 3.95 35.68
CA ARG A 505 58.08 3.55 34.26
C ARG A 505 59.50 2.97 33.97
N SER A 506 59.59 1.94 33.11
CA SER A 506 60.81 1.34 32.50
C SER A 506 60.45 0.65 31.14
N LYS A 507 61.27 0.25 30.15
CA LYS A 507 62.72 0.28 29.78
C LYS A 507 63.66 -0.83 30.33
N PHE A 508 64.60 -1.42 29.57
CA PHE A 508 64.93 -1.31 28.12
C PHE A 508 65.73 -2.53 27.55
N GLY A 509 65.53 -2.87 26.26
CA GLY A 509 66.47 -3.56 25.35
C GLY A 509 66.39 -5.09 25.31
N PHE A 510 67.27 -5.85 24.63
CA PHE A 510 67.98 -5.77 23.32
C PHE A 510 68.92 -7.01 23.26
N PHE A 511 69.38 -7.64 22.17
CA PHE A 511 69.36 -7.53 20.68
C PHE A 511 69.43 -9.01 20.15
N ALA A 512 69.47 -9.47 18.88
CA ALA A 512 69.35 -9.02 17.47
C ALA A 512 69.11 -10.32 16.61
N GLY A 513 68.84 -10.34 15.30
CA GLY A 513 68.55 -9.30 14.30
C GLY A 513 68.57 -9.84 12.84
N ARG A 514 68.24 -8.98 11.85
CA ARG A 514 68.55 -9.03 10.38
C ARG A 514 67.91 -10.18 9.53
N ASN A 515 67.45 -10.00 8.27
CA ASN A 515 67.36 -8.81 7.38
C ASN A 515 66.35 -8.96 6.19
N LEU A 516 66.25 -7.89 5.37
CA LEU A 516 65.43 -7.56 4.17
C LEU A 516 65.86 -8.35 2.86
N VAL A 517 65.27 -8.40 1.63
CA VAL A 517 64.04 -7.96 0.84
C VAL A 517 64.18 -8.60 -0.61
N SER A 518 63.27 -8.74 -1.62
CA SER A 518 62.12 -7.98 -2.20
C SER A 518 61.13 -8.77 -3.12
N CYS A 519 60.04 -8.11 -3.54
CA CYS A 519 59.16 -8.17 -4.75
C CYS A 519 59.43 -9.08 -5.99
N ARG A 520 58.38 -9.74 -6.56
CA ARG A 520 57.82 -9.52 -7.94
C ARG A 520 56.70 -10.48 -8.45
N PHE A 521 55.79 -9.91 -9.25
CA PHE A 521 55.01 -10.35 -10.44
C PHE A 521 54.83 -11.84 -10.94
N ARG A 522 53.54 -12.17 -11.25
CA ARG A 522 52.95 -12.84 -12.45
C ARG A 522 53.35 -14.27 -12.97
N ARG A 523 52.29 -15.11 -13.07
CA ARG A 523 51.76 -15.84 -14.29
C ARG A 523 52.35 -17.23 -14.67
N TRP A 524 51.50 -17.98 -15.41
CA TRP A 524 51.72 -19.22 -16.20
C TRP A 524 51.71 -20.57 -15.45
N SER A 525 51.26 -21.71 -16.03
CA SER A 525 50.51 -21.94 -17.31
C SER A 525 49.65 -23.23 -17.27
N HIS A 526 48.84 -23.45 -18.31
CA HIS A 526 48.28 -24.76 -18.71
C HIS A 526 49.38 -25.76 -19.12
N ASN A 527 49.13 -27.07 -18.95
CA ASN A 527 48.93 -27.97 -20.10
C ASN A 527 48.21 -29.30 -19.79
N ASP A 528 47.10 -29.54 -20.49
CA ASP A 528 46.69 -30.73 -21.26
C ASP A 528 46.98 -32.21 -20.89
N ASN A 529 45.90 -32.98 -21.02
CA ASN A 529 45.75 -34.34 -21.62
C ASN A 529 46.38 -35.59 -20.99
N GLY A 530 45.60 -36.68 -21.00
CA GLY A 530 46.03 -38.03 -20.59
C GLY A 530 44.88 -39.04 -20.47
N SER A 531 44.34 -39.55 -21.58
CA SER A 531 43.26 -40.55 -21.59
C SER A 531 43.79 -41.99 -21.57
N ILE A 532 43.36 -42.82 -20.63
CA ILE A 532 43.67 -44.27 -20.59
C ILE A 532 42.40 -45.11 -20.36
N PHE A 533 42.28 -46.21 -21.09
CA PHE A 533 41.22 -47.23 -20.97
C PHE A 533 41.32 -48.02 -19.67
N ILE A 534 40.18 -48.48 -19.14
CA ILE A 534 40.12 -49.69 -18.30
C ILE A 534 39.20 -50.70 -18.96
N ARG A 535 39.75 -51.88 -19.28
CA ARG A 535 39.02 -53.05 -19.75
C ARG A 535 38.69 -53.95 -18.55
N THR A 536 37.54 -54.60 -18.57
CA THR A 536 36.98 -55.33 -17.42
C THR A 536 37.73 -56.63 -17.07
N LYS A 537 37.73 -56.95 -15.77
CA LYS A 537 37.59 -58.33 -15.25
C LYS A 537 36.78 -58.31 -13.94
N HIS A 538 35.97 -59.34 -13.72
CA HIS A 538 35.12 -59.52 -12.54
C HIS A 538 35.78 -60.45 -11.51
N SER A 539 35.65 -60.11 -10.23
CA SER A 539 35.47 -61.07 -9.14
C SER A 539 34.99 -60.38 -7.86
N ASN A 540 33.84 -60.84 -7.36
CA ASN A 540 33.21 -60.81 -6.01
C ASN A 540 34.00 -60.19 -4.83
N VAL A 541 33.39 -59.58 -3.79
CA VAL A 541 31.97 -59.23 -3.47
C VAL A 541 31.94 -58.16 -2.36
N GLU A 542 30.79 -57.48 -2.16
CA GLU A 542 30.41 -56.64 -0.99
C GLU A 542 31.07 -55.26 -0.75
N SER A 543 30.36 -54.43 0.07
CA SER A 543 30.76 -53.12 0.63
C SER A 543 30.80 -51.84 -0.24
N TYR A 544 30.09 -51.78 -1.38
CA TYR A 544 29.96 -50.55 -2.20
C TYR A 544 28.65 -49.75 -2.01
N SER A 545 28.43 -49.14 -0.83
CA SER A 545 27.23 -48.33 -0.55
C SER A 545 27.50 -46.94 0.07
N THR A 546 28.56 -46.77 0.88
CA THR A 546 28.80 -45.55 1.68
C THR A 546 29.43 -44.39 0.90
N VAL A 547 30.30 -44.66 -0.08
CA VAL A 547 31.14 -43.64 -0.73
C VAL A 547 30.36 -42.61 -1.57
N LYS A 548 29.16 -42.96 -2.09
CA LYS A 548 28.36 -42.05 -2.94
C LYS A 548 27.54 -41.01 -2.16
N ALA A 549 27.27 -41.21 -0.86
CA ALA A 549 26.53 -40.23 -0.07
C ALA A 549 27.37 -39.00 0.27
N SER A 550 28.64 -39.21 0.66
CA SER A 550 29.53 -38.17 1.17
C SER A 550 29.82 -37.06 0.14
N SER A 551 30.09 -37.41 -1.13
CA SER A 551 30.40 -36.40 -2.16
C SER A 551 29.20 -35.54 -2.57
N VAL A 552 27.97 -36.08 -2.48
CA VAL A 552 26.74 -35.31 -2.69
C VAL A 552 26.56 -34.31 -1.55
N LEU A 553 26.70 -34.74 -0.30
CA LEU A 553 26.55 -33.89 0.88
C LEU A 553 27.55 -32.73 0.87
N HIS A 554 28.83 -33.00 0.62
CA HIS A 554 29.88 -31.98 0.51
C HIS A 554 29.62 -30.98 -0.63
N THR A 555 29.10 -31.45 -1.76
CA THR A 555 28.71 -30.58 -2.89
C THR A 555 27.50 -29.70 -2.54
N LEU A 556 26.57 -30.21 -1.73
CA LEU A 556 25.36 -29.51 -1.32
C LEU A 556 25.67 -28.40 -0.29
N VAL A 557 26.58 -28.67 0.65
CA VAL A 557 27.11 -27.69 1.61
C VAL A 557 27.79 -26.53 0.88
N LEU A 558 28.79 -26.78 0.01
CA LEU A 558 29.49 -25.74 -0.75
C LEU A 558 28.56 -24.88 -1.63
N VAL A 559 27.46 -25.45 -2.13
CA VAL A 559 26.43 -24.71 -2.89
C VAL A 559 25.52 -23.88 -1.97
N MET A 560 25.22 -24.36 -0.77
CA MET A 560 24.46 -23.61 0.23
C MET A 560 25.28 -22.45 0.81
N GLU A 561 26.57 -22.67 1.07
CA GLU A 561 27.56 -21.66 1.46
C GLU A 561 27.56 -20.47 0.50
N HIS A 562 27.83 -20.73 -0.78
CA HIS A 562 27.81 -19.68 -1.80
C HIS A 562 26.42 -19.01 -1.91
N LYS A 563 25.32 -19.78 -1.84
CA LYS A 563 23.96 -19.21 -1.93
C LYS A 563 23.67 -18.23 -0.80
N LEU A 564 23.97 -18.59 0.45
CA LEU A 564 23.75 -17.72 1.62
C LEU A 564 24.71 -16.52 1.63
N ALA A 565 25.99 -16.73 1.28
CA ALA A 565 26.97 -15.64 1.17
C ALA A 565 26.59 -14.61 0.09
N THR A 566 25.87 -15.00 -0.96
CA THR A 566 25.37 -14.08 -2.01
C THR A 566 23.90 -13.67 -1.88
N ALA A 567 23.19 -14.11 -0.83
CA ALA A 567 21.80 -13.72 -0.60
C ALA A 567 21.69 -12.28 -0.06
N GLU A 568 20.60 -11.58 -0.39
CA GLU A 568 20.34 -10.26 0.21
C GLU A 568 20.12 -10.37 1.72
N LYS A 569 20.59 -9.37 2.48
CA LYS A 569 20.41 -9.33 3.95
C LYS A 569 18.93 -9.48 4.35
N LYS A 570 17.98 -8.93 3.57
CA LYS A 570 16.54 -9.07 3.85
C LYS A 570 16.09 -10.53 3.88
N VAL A 571 16.60 -11.35 2.97
CA VAL A 571 16.28 -12.77 2.83
C VAL A 571 16.88 -13.56 3.98
N LEU A 572 18.14 -13.28 4.33
CA LEU A 572 18.81 -13.84 5.51
C LEU A 572 18.04 -13.52 6.82
N VAL A 573 17.54 -12.29 6.96
CA VAL A 573 16.74 -11.88 8.12
C VAL A 573 15.43 -12.67 8.24
N GLU A 574 14.71 -12.89 7.14
CA GLU A 574 13.48 -13.70 7.16
C GLU A 574 13.76 -15.21 7.34
N LEU A 575 14.89 -15.72 6.83
CA LEU A 575 15.35 -17.09 7.10
C LEU A 575 15.59 -17.31 8.58
N VAL A 576 16.34 -16.43 9.26
CA VAL A 576 16.59 -16.52 10.70
C VAL A 576 15.29 -16.43 11.49
N LYS A 577 14.38 -15.49 11.14
CA LYS A 577 13.04 -15.42 11.78
C LYS A 577 12.21 -16.68 11.59
N LEU A 578 12.26 -17.33 10.43
CA LEU A 578 11.50 -18.55 10.16
C LEU A 578 12.08 -19.75 10.94
N VAL A 579 13.40 -19.86 11.01
CA VAL A 579 14.12 -20.82 11.86
C VAL A 579 13.71 -20.65 13.33
N GLN A 580 13.74 -19.42 13.84
CA GLN A 580 13.25 -19.09 15.19
C GLN A 580 11.76 -19.45 15.38
N LYS A 581 10.89 -19.13 14.42
CA LYS A 581 9.44 -19.44 14.48
C LYS A 581 9.17 -20.95 14.50
N ARG A 582 10.04 -21.75 13.89
CA ARG A 582 9.94 -23.22 13.83
C ARG A 582 10.63 -23.93 15.00
N GLY A 583 11.30 -23.21 15.91
CA GLY A 583 12.05 -23.80 17.01
C GLY A 583 13.25 -24.64 16.54
N LEU A 584 13.85 -24.30 15.41
CA LEU A 584 14.99 -25.04 14.85
C LEU A 584 16.30 -24.56 15.46
N GLU A 585 17.14 -25.51 15.85
CA GLU A 585 18.42 -25.29 16.53
C GLU A 585 19.57 -25.98 15.77
N GLY A 586 20.68 -25.26 15.63
CA GLY A 586 21.92 -25.76 15.04
C GLY A 586 22.92 -26.26 16.08
N GLU A 587 24.17 -26.51 15.67
CA GLU A 587 25.29 -26.95 16.51
C GLU A 587 25.55 -26.07 17.76
N LYS A 588 25.07 -24.81 17.75
CA LYS A 588 25.23 -23.83 18.83
C LYS A 588 23.89 -23.41 19.45
N GLY A 589 22.89 -24.29 19.37
CA GLY A 589 21.54 -24.08 19.92
C GLY A 589 20.69 -23.13 19.07
N GLY A 590 19.80 -22.41 19.73
CA GLY A 590 18.95 -21.40 19.11
C GLY A 590 19.70 -20.12 18.74
N TRP A 591 19.02 -19.21 18.05
CA TRP A 591 19.59 -17.93 17.61
C TRP A 591 20.18 -17.07 18.75
N LYS A 592 19.60 -17.12 19.96
CA LYS A 592 20.13 -16.38 21.12
C LYS A 592 21.44 -16.99 21.64
N ASP A 593 21.56 -18.30 21.58
CA ASP A 593 22.64 -19.10 22.15
C ASP A 593 23.86 -19.09 21.21
N PHE A 594 23.59 -19.15 19.90
CA PHE A 594 24.53 -18.77 18.85
C PHE A 594 25.05 -17.33 19.07
N LEU A 595 24.17 -16.34 19.27
CA LEU A 595 24.61 -14.95 19.49
C LEU A 595 25.46 -14.78 20.76
N ASN A 596 25.13 -15.46 21.86
CA ASN A 596 25.91 -15.44 23.10
C ASN A 596 27.33 -16.04 22.92
N SER A 597 27.46 -17.09 22.11
CA SER A 597 28.73 -17.78 21.87
C SER A 597 29.58 -17.15 20.76
N TYR A 598 28.96 -16.57 19.73
CA TYR A 598 29.61 -16.07 18.51
C TYR A 598 29.88 -14.55 18.52
N ASP A 599 28.94 -13.73 18.99
CA ASP A 599 29.07 -12.26 19.01
C ASP A 599 29.23 -11.75 20.45
N LYS A 600 30.41 -11.98 21.03
CA LYS A 600 30.73 -11.61 22.42
C LYS A 600 30.70 -10.09 22.71
N LYS A 601 30.56 -9.22 21.69
CA LYS A 601 30.47 -7.75 21.87
C LYS A 601 29.03 -7.27 22.07
N LEU A 602 28.06 -7.94 21.47
CA LEU A 602 26.63 -7.56 21.56
C LEU A 602 25.78 -8.63 22.26
N GLY A 603 26.25 -9.88 22.33
CA GLY A 603 25.57 -11.03 22.95
C GLY A 603 24.16 -11.25 22.41
N SER A 604 23.29 -11.88 23.20
CA SER A 604 21.85 -12.01 22.89
C SER A 604 21.04 -10.72 23.11
N SER A 605 21.62 -9.64 23.66
CA SER A 605 20.90 -8.41 24.05
C SER A 605 20.12 -7.75 22.90
N ILE A 606 20.65 -7.83 21.67
CA ILE A 606 19.99 -7.37 20.45
C ILE A 606 19.59 -8.58 19.59
N SER A 607 18.64 -9.39 20.05
CA SER A 607 18.24 -10.65 19.38
C SER A 607 17.42 -10.46 18.09
N ASP A 608 17.28 -9.23 17.58
CA ASP A 608 16.60 -8.91 16.31
C ASP A 608 17.55 -9.17 15.11
N PRO A 609 17.27 -10.16 14.24
CA PRO A 609 18.14 -10.48 13.10
C PRO A 609 18.36 -9.29 12.15
N SER A 610 17.39 -8.37 12.04
CA SER A 610 17.52 -7.21 11.15
C SER A 610 18.65 -6.26 11.56
N ARG A 611 19.06 -6.30 12.83
CA ARG A 611 20.11 -5.44 13.41
C ARG A 611 21.52 -6.03 13.34
N ARG A 612 21.71 -7.30 12.95
CA ARG A 612 23.03 -7.94 12.84
C ARG A 612 23.71 -7.72 11.48
N SER A 613 25.00 -8.04 11.35
CA SER A 613 25.70 -7.99 10.06
C SER A 613 25.21 -9.09 9.12
N HIS A 614 25.62 -9.03 7.86
CA HIS A 614 25.35 -10.11 6.89
C HIS A 614 26.02 -11.41 7.33
N ASP A 615 27.29 -11.31 7.72
CA ASP A 615 28.17 -12.43 8.11
C ASP A 615 27.64 -13.19 9.33
N VAL A 616 27.11 -12.50 10.34
CA VAL A 616 26.51 -13.13 11.54
C VAL A 616 25.23 -13.90 11.19
N LEU A 617 24.44 -13.44 10.23
CA LEU A 617 23.26 -14.16 9.75
C LEU A 617 23.64 -15.39 8.92
N VAL A 618 24.64 -15.25 8.04
CA VAL A 618 25.21 -16.38 7.27
C VAL A 618 25.78 -17.43 8.24
N ALA A 619 26.61 -17.03 9.20
CA ALA A 619 27.27 -17.95 10.13
C ALA A 619 26.28 -18.73 11.02
N PHE A 620 25.17 -18.12 11.45
CA PHE A 620 24.10 -18.86 12.13
C PHE A 620 23.42 -19.86 11.19
N LEU A 621 23.09 -19.46 9.96
CA LEU A 621 22.45 -20.35 8.99
C LEU A 621 23.38 -21.48 8.49
N MET A 622 24.71 -21.34 8.63
CA MET A 622 25.66 -22.45 8.45
C MET A 622 25.71 -23.44 9.61
N SER A 623 25.32 -23.03 10.83
CA SER A 623 25.34 -23.91 12.01
C SER A 623 24.27 -25.00 12.00
N PHE A 624 23.44 -25.07 10.95
CA PHE A 624 22.47 -26.13 10.73
C PHE A 624 23.14 -27.30 10.00
N ASP A 625 23.33 -28.39 10.73
CA ASP A 625 23.96 -29.65 10.32
C ASP A 625 22.94 -30.65 9.75
N LYS A 626 21.77 -30.71 10.39
CA LYS A 626 20.63 -31.59 10.06
C LYS A 626 20.21 -31.46 8.60
N GLU A 627 20.20 -32.58 7.88
CA GLU A 627 19.87 -32.63 6.45
C GLU A 627 18.47 -32.09 6.13
N GLY A 628 17.47 -32.34 6.98
CA GLY A 628 16.11 -31.80 6.80
C GLY A 628 16.06 -30.26 6.86
N ASP A 629 16.85 -29.65 7.73
CA ASP A 629 16.93 -28.20 7.90
C ASP A 629 17.72 -27.56 6.76
N ARG A 630 18.84 -28.19 6.34
CA ARG A 630 19.59 -27.81 5.13
C ARG A 630 18.70 -27.84 3.88
N GLN A 631 17.89 -28.89 3.71
CA GLN A 631 16.93 -28.99 2.62
C GLN A 631 15.80 -27.96 2.70
N LEU A 632 15.39 -27.53 3.90
CA LEU A 632 14.41 -26.46 4.09
C LEU A 632 15.00 -25.10 3.70
N LEU A 633 16.18 -24.75 4.23
CA LEU A 633 16.89 -23.52 3.90
C LEU A 633 17.18 -23.42 2.40
N ALA A 634 17.66 -24.51 1.78
CA ALA A 634 17.93 -24.57 0.35
C ALA A 634 16.66 -24.37 -0.52
N ARG A 635 15.50 -24.88 -0.10
CA ARG A 635 14.20 -24.64 -0.76
C ARG A 635 13.78 -23.19 -0.68
N ILE A 636 13.85 -22.56 0.50
CA ILE A 636 13.46 -21.15 0.68
C ILE A 636 14.37 -20.22 -0.12
N LEU A 637 15.69 -20.46 -0.13
CA LEU A 637 16.64 -19.75 -0.98
C LEU A 637 16.34 -19.92 -2.48
N GLN A 638 15.76 -21.05 -2.90
CA GLN A 638 15.33 -21.25 -4.28
C GLN A 638 14.01 -20.54 -4.61
N CYS A 639 13.07 -20.49 -3.67
CA CYS A 639 11.84 -19.68 -3.78
C CYS A 639 12.19 -18.19 -3.94
N ASP A 640 13.13 -17.69 -3.13
CA ASP A 640 13.61 -16.31 -3.21
C ASP A 640 14.37 -16.02 -4.51
N ALA A 641 15.27 -16.91 -4.95
CA ALA A 641 15.93 -16.79 -6.25
C ALA A 641 14.94 -16.76 -7.43
N ASN A 642 13.84 -17.52 -7.33
CA ASN A 642 12.76 -17.52 -8.30
C ASN A 642 11.93 -16.22 -8.23
N ARG A 643 11.63 -15.71 -7.03
CA ARG A 643 10.98 -14.40 -6.83
C ARG A 643 11.81 -13.25 -7.41
N ASN A 644 13.12 -13.24 -7.16
CA ASN A 644 14.02 -12.22 -7.69
C ASN A 644 14.22 -12.33 -9.21
N LEU A 645 13.98 -13.50 -9.81
CA LEU A 645 13.87 -13.65 -11.26
C LEU A 645 12.55 -13.06 -11.80
N ILE A 646 11.43 -13.29 -11.10
CA ILE A 646 10.11 -12.73 -11.41
C ILE A 646 10.13 -11.19 -11.34
N GLU A 647 10.74 -10.60 -10.30
CA GLU A 647 10.85 -9.14 -10.20
C GLU A 647 11.76 -8.53 -11.29
N LYS A 648 12.79 -9.26 -11.78
CA LYS A 648 13.58 -8.82 -12.95
C LYS A 648 12.76 -8.81 -14.24
N PHE A 649 11.91 -9.81 -14.47
CA PHE A 649 11.00 -9.84 -15.63
C PHE A 649 9.98 -8.68 -15.64
N LYS A 650 9.75 -7.99 -14.50
CA LYS A 650 8.95 -6.76 -14.44
C LYS A 650 9.73 -5.47 -14.71
N GLN A 651 11.07 -5.55 -14.77
CA GLN A 651 11.99 -4.40 -14.85
C GLN A 651 12.76 -4.31 -16.18
N GLU A 652 12.73 -5.36 -17.01
CA GLU A 652 13.35 -5.34 -18.34
C GLU A 652 12.47 -4.55 -19.34
N SER A 653 13.11 -3.77 -20.23
CA SER A 653 12.44 -2.85 -21.15
C SER A 653 11.78 -3.58 -22.33
N PRO A 654 10.55 -3.20 -22.77
CA PRO A 654 9.84 -3.89 -23.85
C PRO A 654 10.62 -4.00 -25.16
N ASP A 655 11.42 -2.98 -25.50
CA ASP A 655 12.04 -2.78 -26.82
C ASP A 655 13.09 -3.84 -27.22
N LYS A 656 13.35 -4.85 -26.37
CA LYS A 656 14.39 -5.88 -26.52
C LYS A 656 13.98 -7.29 -26.08
N GLU A 657 12.70 -7.54 -25.81
CA GLU A 657 12.19 -8.86 -25.38
C GLU A 657 11.78 -9.77 -26.56
N THR A 658 11.84 -11.10 -26.40
CA THR A 658 11.25 -12.04 -27.38
C THR A 658 9.74 -12.21 -27.14
N PRO A 659 8.94 -12.66 -28.12
CA PRO A 659 7.50 -12.90 -27.92
C PRO A 659 7.20 -13.85 -26.75
N GLU A 660 8.00 -14.90 -26.53
CA GLU A 660 7.83 -15.79 -25.37
C GLU A 660 8.17 -15.10 -24.04
N GLN A 661 9.08 -14.12 -24.04
CA GLN A 661 9.38 -13.31 -22.86
C GLN A 661 8.25 -12.31 -22.57
N ARG A 662 7.68 -11.66 -23.60
CA ARG A 662 6.50 -10.79 -23.51
C ARG A 662 5.32 -11.53 -22.87
N LEU A 663 5.04 -12.76 -23.29
CA LEU A 663 3.94 -13.58 -22.74
C LEU A 663 4.16 -13.99 -21.28
N VAL A 664 5.40 -14.33 -20.90
CA VAL A 664 5.77 -14.58 -19.50
C VAL A 664 5.61 -13.30 -18.67
N ARG A 665 6.05 -12.15 -19.20
CA ARG A 665 5.90 -10.84 -18.54
C ARG A 665 4.44 -10.48 -18.34
N MET A 666 3.60 -10.58 -19.37
CA MET A 666 2.15 -10.36 -19.30
C MET A 666 1.49 -11.20 -18.20
N THR A 667 1.79 -12.50 -18.17
CA THR A 667 1.29 -13.43 -17.14
C THR A 667 1.71 -12.98 -15.74
N ILE A 668 2.98 -12.61 -15.54
CA ILE A 668 3.56 -12.17 -14.26
C ILE A 668 3.04 -10.81 -13.78
N THR A 669 2.77 -9.88 -14.71
CA THR A 669 2.27 -8.54 -14.40
C THR A 669 0.76 -8.48 -14.20
N HIS A 670 0.02 -9.51 -14.63
CA HIS A 670 -1.43 -9.53 -14.53
C HIS A 670 -1.89 -9.46 -13.04
N PRO A 671 -2.86 -8.59 -12.66
CA PRO A 671 -3.21 -8.34 -11.26
C PRO A 671 -3.62 -9.57 -10.44
N ARG A 672 -4.07 -10.64 -11.08
CA ARG A 672 -4.43 -11.91 -10.41
C ARG A 672 -3.26 -12.87 -10.18
N TYR A 673 -2.12 -12.69 -10.85
CA TYR A 673 -0.97 -13.59 -10.72
C TYR A 673 -0.49 -13.73 -9.27
N PRO A 674 -0.35 -12.65 -8.47
CA PRO A 674 0.02 -12.75 -7.05
C PRO A 674 -1.02 -13.43 -6.14
N ILE A 675 -2.23 -13.70 -6.65
CA ILE A 675 -3.32 -14.38 -5.93
C ILE A 675 -3.31 -15.87 -6.27
N HIS A 676 -3.26 -16.21 -7.56
CA HIS A 676 -3.32 -17.60 -8.02
C HIS A 676 -2.01 -18.38 -7.86
N TYR A 677 -0.85 -17.73 -8.00
CA TYR A 677 0.48 -18.37 -7.90
C TYR A 677 1.09 -18.26 -6.49
N ALA A 678 0.27 -18.01 -5.46
CA ALA A 678 0.68 -17.84 -4.07
C ALA A 678 0.94 -19.18 -3.34
N PHE A 679 1.78 -20.04 -3.91
CA PHE A 679 1.96 -21.41 -3.47
C PHE A 679 2.72 -21.58 -2.13
N PRO A 680 2.44 -22.66 -1.36
CA PRO A 680 3.18 -23.01 -0.14
C PRO A 680 4.50 -23.74 -0.45
N SER A 681 5.28 -23.24 -1.42
CA SER A 681 6.48 -23.85 -2.03
C SER A 681 7.60 -24.31 -1.08
N HIS A 682 7.53 -23.94 0.19
CA HIS A 682 8.47 -24.31 1.24
C HIS A 682 8.08 -25.60 2.00
N ALA A 683 6.94 -26.22 1.67
CA ALA A 683 6.57 -27.55 2.15
C ALA A 683 7.47 -28.66 1.55
N GLN A 684 7.39 -29.88 2.08
CA GLN A 684 8.35 -30.97 1.77
C GLN A 684 7.97 -31.81 0.55
N ASP A 685 6.68 -31.81 0.21
CA ASP A 685 6.05 -32.44 -0.95
C ASP A 685 6.00 -31.54 -2.20
N TRP A 686 6.52 -30.30 -2.09
CA TRP A 686 6.57 -29.33 -3.18
C TRP A 686 7.90 -29.34 -3.93
N PHE A 687 7.82 -29.42 -5.26
CA PHE A 687 8.98 -29.36 -6.16
C PHE A 687 9.19 -27.93 -6.68
N VAL A 688 10.11 -27.20 -6.06
CA VAL A 688 10.58 -25.90 -6.56
C VAL A 688 11.63 -26.09 -7.65
N THR A 689 11.42 -25.46 -8.80
CA THR A 689 12.34 -25.56 -9.95
C THR A 689 13.60 -24.69 -9.78
N ASN A 690 14.75 -25.24 -10.18
CA ASN A 690 16.06 -24.60 -10.02
C ASN A 690 16.41 -23.68 -11.20
N SER A 691 16.47 -22.38 -10.97
CA SER A 691 17.10 -21.40 -11.87
C SER A 691 18.63 -21.59 -11.87
N GLY A 692 19.17 -22.16 -12.97
CA GLY A 692 20.56 -22.65 -13.05
C GLY A 692 21.66 -21.57 -13.01
N LYS A 693 22.91 -22.00 -12.77
CA LYS A 693 24.12 -21.19 -12.45
C LYS A 693 24.50 -20.01 -13.39
N LYS A 694 23.77 -19.74 -14.47
CA LYS A 694 23.98 -18.58 -15.36
C LYS A 694 22.64 -17.93 -15.72
N GLN A 695 22.14 -17.03 -14.86
CA GLN A 695 20.82 -16.39 -14.98
C GLN A 695 20.54 -15.81 -16.39
N SER A 696 21.52 -15.13 -17.00
CA SER A 696 21.37 -14.54 -18.34
C SER A 696 21.15 -15.55 -19.48
N LYS A 697 21.54 -16.83 -19.30
CA LYS A 697 21.21 -17.92 -20.24
C LYS A 697 19.87 -18.61 -19.92
N VAL A 698 19.34 -18.41 -18.71
CA VAL A 698 18.01 -18.89 -18.30
C VAL A 698 16.93 -17.94 -18.82
N ILE A 699 17.13 -16.63 -18.64
CA ILE A 699 16.23 -15.56 -19.10
C ILE A 699 16.03 -15.61 -20.62
N LYS A 700 17.12 -15.77 -21.38
CA LYS A 700 17.12 -15.85 -22.86
C LYS A 700 16.69 -17.20 -23.44
N SER A 701 16.06 -18.09 -22.68
CA SER A 701 15.58 -19.37 -23.20
C SER A 701 14.12 -19.28 -23.64
N THR A 702 13.80 -19.80 -24.83
CA THR A 702 12.47 -19.83 -25.45
C THR A 702 11.87 -21.25 -25.53
N ARG A 703 12.44 -22.19 -24.76
CA ARG A 703 11.95 -23.58 -24.70
C ARG A 703 10.62 -23.62 -23.94
N MET A 704 9.54 -24.04 -24.60
CA MET A 704 8.21 -24.15 -24.00
C MET A 704 7.83 -25.62 -23.76
N LEU A 705 6.98 -25.84 -22.76
CA LEU A 705 6.35 -27.12 -22.44
C LEU A 705 4.96 -26.82 -21.88
N ALA A 706 3.90 -27.25 -22.56
CA ALA A 706 2.56 -27.16 -22.02
C ALA A 706 2.29 -28.30 -21.04
N ILE A 707 1.51 -28.03 -20.00
CA ILE A 707 1.04 -28.99 -18.99
C ILE A 707 -0.44 -28.72 -18.74
N ASP A 708 -1.19 -29.80 -18.56
CA ASP A 708 -2.60 -29.81 -18.18
C ASP A 708 -2.89 -31.11 -17.38
N CYS A 709 -3.86 -31.10 -16.49
CA CYS A 709 -4.19 -32.18 -15.56
C CYS A 709 -5.70 -32.38 -15.38
N GLU A 710 -6.14 -33.63 -15.42
CA GLU A 710 -7.46 -34.02 -14.91
C GLU A 710 -7.42 -34.14 -13.38
N MET A 711 -8.41 -33.56 -12.68
CA MET A 711 -8.49 -33.58 -11.20
C MET A 711 -9.83 -34.14 -10.69
N VAL A 712 -9.78 -34.84 -9.56
CA VAL A 712 -10.95 -35.41 -8.86
C VAL A 712 -11.02 -34.91 -7.42
N THR A 713 -12.22 -34.88 -6.84
CA THR A 713 -12.39 -34.51 -5.43
C THR A 713 -12.20 -35.74 -4.54
N CYS A 714 -11.30 -35.62 -3.56
CA CYS A 714 -11.01 -36.66 -2.57
C CYS A 714 -11.70 -36.40 -1.21
N LYS A 715 -11.78 -37.45 -0.39
CA LYS A 715 -12.35 -37.41 0.96
C LYS A 715 -11.74 -36.29 1.80
N GLY A 716 -12.58 -35.33 2.19
CA GLY A 716 -12.18 -34.09 2.86
C GLY A 716 -12.32 -32.82 1.99
N GLY A 717 -12.71 -32.95 0.72
CA GLY A 717 -12.96 -31.82 -0.18
C GLY A 717 -11.71 -31.26 -0.86
N SER A 718 -10.61 -32.03 -0.88
CA SER A 718 -9.37 -31.66 -1.56
C SER A 718 -9.32 -32.22 -2.97
N GLU A 719 -8.95 -31.40 -3.96
CA GLU A 719 -8.66 -31.87 -5.32
C GLU A 719 -7.34 -32.66 -5.38
N ALA A 720 -7.30 -33.68 -6.23
CA ALA A 720 -6.10 -34.46 -6.53
C ALA A 720 -6.02 -34.77 -8.04
N VAL A 721 -4.81 -34.68 -8.60
CA VAL A 721 -4.54 -35.05 -10.00
C VAL A 721 -4.71 -36.56 -10.21
N VAL A 722 -5.42 -36.93 -11.28
CA VAL A 722 -5.65 -38.34 -11.69
C VAL A 722 -5.09 -38.67 -13.06
N ARG A 723 -4.91 -37.67 -13.93
CA ARG A 723 -4.17 -37.79 -15.19
C ARG A 723 -3.40 -36.51 -15.44
N VAL A 724 -2.21 -36.61 -16.01
CA VAL A 724 -1.36 -35.47 -16.35
C VAL A 724 -0.80 -35.64 -17.76
N ALA A 725 -0.94 -34.60 -18.56
CA ALA A 725 -0.28 -34.45 -19.84
C ALA A 725 0.87 -33.44 -19.78
N ALA A 726 1.84 -33.61 -20.67
CA ALA A 726 2.77 -32.57 -21.04
C ALA A 726 3.13 -32.68 -22.53
N VAL A 727 3.10 -31.53 -23.22
CA VAL A 727 3.26 -31.42 -24.68
C VAL A 727 4.36 -30.39 -24.98
N ASP A 728 5.32 -30.72 -25.83
CA ASP A 728 6.41 -29.80 -26.18
C ASP A 728 6.04 -28.79 -27.28
N ARG A 729 6.99 -27.93 -27.70
CA ARG A 729 6.74 -26.88 -28.70
C ARG A 729 6.31 -27.46 -30.06
N ASP A 730 6.73 -28.67 -30.38
CA ASP A 730 6.44 -29.34 -31.66
C ASP A 730 5.10 -30.11 -31.61
N LEU A 731 4.24 -29.76 -30.64
CA LEU A 731 2.97 -30.42 -30.29
C LEU A 731 3.10 -31.91 -29.95
N LYS A 732 4.30 -32.38 -29.61
CA LYS A 732 4.54 -33.78 -29.29
C LYS A 732 4.29 -34.07 -27.82
N VAL A 733 3.51 -35.13 -27.55
CA VAL A 733 3.25 -35.62 -26.19
C VAL A 733 4.54 -36.20 -25.59
N VAL A 734 5.05 -35.57 -24.54
CA VAL A 734 6.24 -36.03 -23.79
C VAL A 734 5.89 -36.65 -22.44
N LEU A 735 4.67 -36.42 -21.96
CA LEU A 735 4.05 -37.13 -20.84
C LEU A 735 2.54 -37.26 -21.11
N ASP A 736 2.00 -38.45 -20.91
CA ASP A 736 0.57 -38.68 -20.65
C ASP A 736 0.52 -39.87 -19.69
N LYS A 737 0.10 -39.67 -18.44
CA LYS A 737 0.02 -40.74 -17.44
C LYS A 737 -1.10 -40.50 -16.43
N PHE A 738 -1.81 -41.56 -16.10
CA PHE A 738 -2.64 -41.63 -14.89
C PHE A 738 -1.77 -41.58 -13.62
N VAL A 739 -2.35 -41.02 -12.56
CA VAL A 739 -1.72 -40.75 -11.27
C VAL A 739 -2.64 -41.29 -10.18
N LYS A 740 -2.09 -42.04 -9.23
CA LYS A 740 -2.86 -42.58 -8.11
C LYS A 740 -2.98 -41.50 -7.01
N PRO A 741 -4.19 -41.05 -6.63
CA PRO A 741 -4.37 -40.09 -5.56
C PRO A 741 -4.00 -40.71 -4.20
N SER A 742 -3.48 -39.88 -3.29
CA SER A 742 -3.06 -40.32 -1.94
C SER A 742 -4.20 -40.39 -0.92
N LEU A 743 -5.41 -39.99 -1.31
CA LEU A 743 -6.64 -40.06 -0.52
C LEU A 743 -7.73 -40.76 -1.35
N PRO A 744 -8.72 -41.42 -0.72
CA PRO A 744 -9.86 -41.97 -1.44
C PRO A 744 -10.62 -40.88 -2.21
N VAL A 745 -10.93 -41.16 -3.47
CA VAL A 745 -11.81 -40.33 -4.31
C VAL A 745 -13.24 -40.40 -3.76
N ILE A 746 -13.96 -39.28 -3.79
CA ILE A 746 -15.40 -39.22 -3.46
C ILE A 746 -16.24 -38.78 -4.66
N ASP A 747 -15.66 -38.03 -5.59
CA ASP A 747 -16.26 -37.65 -6.87
C ASP A 747 -15.17 -37.67 -7.94
N TYR A 748 -15.36 -38.55 -8.94
CA TYR A 748 -14.45 -38.74 -10.08
C TYR A 748 -14.67 -37.71 -11.20
N LYS A 749 -15.79 -36.97 -11.16
CA LYS A 749 -16.18 -35.99 -12.18
C LYS A 749 -16.12 -36.57 -13.60
N THR A 750 -16.46 -37.85 -13.79
CA THR A 750 -16.17 -38.61 -15.03
C THR A 750 -16.78 -37.98 -16.28
N GLU A 751 -17.93 -37.31 -16.17
CA GLU A 751 -18.54 -36.51 -17.24
C GLU A 751 -17.64 -35.36 -17.73
N ILE A 752 -16.83 -34.80 -16.82
CA ILE A 752 -15.87 -33.73 -17.07
C ILE A 752 -14.50 -34.32 -17.41
N THR A 753 -13.95 -35.24 -16.62
CA THR A 753 -12.55 -35.70 -16.73
C THR A 753 -12.33 -36.86 -17.70
N GLY A 754 -13.39 -37.57 -18.08
CA GLY A 754 -13.32 -38.84 -18.82
C GLY A 754 -12.66 -39.99 -18.05
N VAL A 755 -12.32 -39.83 -16.77
CA VAL A 755 -11.59 -40.83 -15.96
C VAL A 755 -12.56 -41.70 -15.17
N THR A 756 -12.45 -43.02 -15.33
CA THR A 756 -13.25 -44.00 -14.56
C THR A 756 -12.54 -44.47 -13.29
N ALA A 757 -13.27 -45.16 -12.42
CA ALA A 757 -12.67 -45.84 -11.27
C ALA A 757 -11.63 -46.90 -11.69
N GLU A 758 -11.89 -47.66 -12.76
CA GLU A 758 -10.98 -48.70 -13.24
C GLU A 758 -9.64 -48.14 -13.72
N ASP A 759 -9.63 -46.97 -14.36
CA ASP A 759 -8.40 -46.31 -14.82
C ASP A 759 -7.48 -45.94 -13.64
N LEU A 760 -8.08 -45.65 -12.49
CA LEU A 760 -7.39 -45.32 -11.25
C LEU A 760 -6.98 -46.54 -10.42
N GLU A 761 -7.62 -47.68 -10.60
CA GLU A 761 -7.09 -48.97 -10.15
C GLU A 761 -5.83 -49.35 -10.94
N LYS A 762 -5.87 -49.16 -12.27
CA LYS A 762 -4.75 -49.37 -13.20
C LYS A 762 -3.60 -48.35 -12.99
N ALA A 763 -3.83 -47.24 -12.28
CA ALA A 763 -2.83 -46.21 -12.01
C ALA A 763 -1.81 -46.62 -10.94
N THR A 764 -0.52 -46.58 -11.31
CA THR A 764 0.62 -47.02 -10.46
C THR A 764 1.59 -45.91 -10.06
N LEU A 765 1.44 -44.70 -10.59
CA LEU A 765 2.39 -43.59 -10.38
C LEU A 765 1.89 -42.61 -9.33
N SER A 766 2.76 -42.18 -8.42
CA SER A 766 2.45 -41.11 -7.46
C SER A 766 2.72 -39.71 -8.04
N VAL A 767 2.20 -38.66 -7.39
CA VAL A 767 2.56 -37.26 -7.71
C VAL A 767 4.08 -37.04 -7.63
N ALA A 768 4.79 -37.70 -6.70
CA ALA A 768 6.25 -37.63 -6.60
C ALA A 768 6.96 -38.26 -7.81
N ASP A 769 6.41 -39.32 -8.40
CA ASP A 769 6.93 -39.92 -9.63
C ASP A 769 6.68 -39.04 -10.85
N ILE A 770 5.53 -38.35 -10.90
CA ILE A 770 5.24 -37.32 -11.91
C ILE A 770 6.22 -36.15 -11.78
N GLN A 771 6.42 -35.58 -10.59
CA GLN A 771 7.43 -34.54 -10.34
C GLN A 771 8.83 -35.00 -10.78
N LYS A 772 9.22 -36.26 -10.49
CA LYS A 772 10.50 -36.88 -10.87
C LYS A 772 10.64 -37.08 -12.38
N LYS A 773 9.54 -37.27 -13.12
CA LYS A 773 9.49 -37.29 -14.60
C LYS A 773 9.58 -35.87 -15.17
N LEU A 774 8.71 -34.94 -14.74
CA LEU A 774 8.66 -33.55 -15.18
C LEU A 774 10.01 -32.82 -14.96
N ARG A 775 10.69 -33.09 -13.85
CA ARG A 775 12.03 -32.54 -13.52
C ARG A 775 13.09 -32.75 -14.62
N ARG A 776 12.93 -33.78 -15.48
CA ARG A 776 13.83 -34.01 -16.63
C ARG A 776 13.67 -32.89 -17.68
N PHE A 777 12.44 -32.54 -18.01
CA PHE A 777 12.08 -31.56 -19.06
C PHE A 777 12.25 -30.10 -18.59
N LEU A 778 12.02 -29.83 -17.31
CA LEU A 778 12.08 -28.50 -16.67
C LEU A 778 13.52 -27.97 -16.40
N SER A 779 14.56 -28.74 -16.74
CA SER A 779 15.89 -28.61 -16.14
C SER A 779 16.79 -27.46 -16.65
N LYS A 780 16.42 -26.75 -17.73
CA LYS A 780 17.20 -25.61 -18.27
C LYS A 780 16.31 -24.56 -18.93
N GLY A 781 15.87 -23.58 -18.14
CA GLY A 781 15.21 -22.36 -18.64
C GLY A 781 13.89 -22.55 -19.36
N THR A 782 13.30 -23.74 -19.28
CA THR A 782 11.97 -24.04 -19.82
C THR A 782 10.94 -23.02 -19.30
N ILE A 783 9.94 -22.74 -20.12
CA ILE A 783 8.74 -21.97 -19.81
C ILE A 783 7.59 -22.97 -19.78
N LEU A 784 6.74 -22.92 -18.75
CA LEU A 784 5.51 -23.70 -18.72
C LEU A 784 4.35 -22.95 -19.37
N VAL A 785 3.52 -23.66 -20.12
CA VAL A 785 2.32 -23.16 -20.80
C VAL A 785 1.09 -23.93 -20.29
N GLY A 786 -0.07 -23.30 -20.22
CA GLY A 786 -1.34 -23.95 -19.86
C GLY A 786 -2.51 -22.97 -19.87
N HIS A 787 -3.66 -23.40 -19.34
CA HIS A 787 -4.87 -22.58 -19.27
C HIS A 787 -5.51 -22.68 -17.88
N GLY A 788 -5.40 -21.61 -17.09
CA GLY A 788 -5.63 -21.71 -15.64
C GLY A 788 -4.53 -22.51 -14.94
N LEU A 789 -3.31 -22.51 -15.51
CA LEU A 789 -2.14 -23.35 -15.21
C LEU A 789 -1.75 -23.39 -13.72
N HIS A 790 -2.18 -22.42 -12.93
CA HIS A 790 -2.02 -22.43 -11.48
C HIS A 790 -2.70 -23.62 -10.79
N ASN A 791 -3.82 -24.13 -11.33
CA ASN A 791 -4.54 -25.28 -10.76
C ASN A 791 -3.72 -26.57 -10.92
N ASP A 792 -3.18 -26.82 -12.11
CA ASP A 792 -2.30 -27.96 -12.42
C ASP A 792 -1.06 -27.95 -11.54
N LEU A 793 -0.39 -26.79 -11.46
CA LEU A 793 0.79 -26.62 -10.62
C LEU A 793 0.49 -26.81 -9.13
N GLN A 794 -0.73 -26.48 -8.68
CA GLN A 794 -1.16 -26.73 -7.31
C GLN A 794 -1.38 -28.21 -7.01
N VAL A 795 -2.04 -28.98 -7.89
CA VAL A 795 -2.25 -30.44 -7.67
C VAL A 795 -0.99 -31.26 -7.93
N LEU A 796 -0.13 -30.84 -8.85
CA LEU A 796 1.21 -31.41 -9.06
C LEU A 796 2.22 -30.99 -7.98
N LYS A 797 1.91 -29.94 -7.20
CA LYS A 797 2.75 -29.32 -6.17
C LYS A 797 4.11 -28.85 -6.73
N VAL A 798 4.07 -28.07 -7.81
CA VAL A 798 5.25 -27.58 -8.54
C VAL A 798 5.30 -26.06 -8.52
N ASP A 799 6.44 -25.50 -8.10
CA ASP A 799 6.71 -24.05 -8.20
C ASP A 799 7.65 -23.79 -9.38
N HIS A 800 7.17 -22.98 -10.33
CA HIS A 800 7.90 -22.61 -11.52
C HIS A 800 7.77 -21.11 -11.86
N ALA A 801 8.94 -20.46 -11.99
CA ALA A 801 9.03 -19.00 -12.13
C ALA A 801 8.74 -18.44 -13.54
N ARG A 802 8.70 -19.29 -14.57
CA ARG A 802 8.47 -18.87 -15.96
C ARG A 802 7.24 -19.57 -16.51
N VAL A 803 6.10 -18.91 -16.40
CA VAL A 803 4.79 -19.44 -16.80
C VAL A 803 4.13 -18.51 -17.81
N ILE A 804 3.39 -19.11 -18.74
CA ILE A 804 2.44 -18.46 -19.63
C ILE A 804 1.08 -19.10 -19.31
N ASP A 805 0.19 -18.36 -18.66
CA ASP A 805 -1.18 -18.78 -18.41
C ASP A 805 -2.07 -18.13 -19.47
N THR A 806 -2.56 -18.92 -20.43
CA THR A 806 -3.39 -18.40 -21.52
C THR A 806 -4.69 -17.77 -21.02
N SER A 807 -5.19 -18.16 -19.84
CA SER A 807 -6.35 -17.52 -19.22
C SER A 807 -6.07 -16.10 -18.70
N LEU A 808 -4.80 -15.74 -18.47
CA LEU A 808 -4.35 -14.42 -17.98
C LEU A 808 -3.69 -13.56 -19.07
N VAL A 809 -3.24 -14.19 -20.16
CA VAL A 809 -2.67 -13.51 -21.35
C VAL A 809 -3.76 -12.93 -22.24
N PHE A 810 -4.82 -13.71 -22.51
CA PHE A 810 -5.87 -13.34 -23.44
C PHE A 810 -7.05 -12.66 -22.74
N ASN A 811 -7.65 -11.64 -23.36
CA ASN A 811 -8.78 -10.90 -22.79
C ASN A 811 -9.83 -10.48 -23.83
N TYR A 812 -11.03 -10.19 -23.35
CA TYR A 812 -12.11 -9.65 -24.18
C TYR A 812 -12.00 -8.13 -24.33
N THR A 813 -12.15 -7.61 -25.56
CA THR A 813 -12.18 -6.16 -25.81
C THR A 813 -13.47 -5.54 -25.24
N GLY A 814 -13.35 -4.36 -24.64
CA GLY A 814 -14.49 -3.61 -24.08
C GLY A 814 -15.17 -4.22 -22.84
N ALA A 815 -14.72 -5.37 -22.33
CA ALA A 815 -15.39 -6.07 -21.25
C ALA A 815 -15.22 -5.36 -19.88
N TYR A 816 -16.35 -4.92 -19.30
CA TYR A 816 -16.43 -4.46 -17.91
C TYR A 816 -16.16 -5.56 -16.88
N SER A 817 -16.28 -6.84 -17.26
CA SER A 817 -16.12 -7.97 -16.37
C SER A 817 -14.66 -8.42 -16.30
N SER A 818 -14.19 -8.77 -15.09
CA SER A 818 -12.87 -9.38 -14.90
C SER A 818 -12.88 -10.89 -15.26
N ARG A 819 -13.63 -11.29 -16.29
CA ARG A 819 -13.84 -12.70 -16.66
C ARG A 819 -12.69 -13.14 -17.56
N THR A 820 -11.99 -14.21 -17.17
CA THR A 820 -10.98 -14.85 -18.02
C THR A 820 -11.70 -15.66 -19.11
N PRO A 821 -11.21 -15.69 -20.35
CA PRO A 821 -11.76 -16.53 -21.40
C PRO A 821 -11.55 -18.01 -21.10
N SER A 822 -12.41 -18.89 -21.64
CA SER A 822 -12.25 -20.34 -21.58
C SER A 822 -11.38 -20.85 -22.73
N LEU A 823 -10.71 -22.00 -22.54
CA LEU A 823 -9.85 -22.60 -23.55
C LEU A 823 -10.61 -22.92 -24.85
N LEU A 824 -11.85 -23.43 -24.75
CA LEU A 824 -12.73 -23.69 -25.89
C LEU A 824 -13.00 -22.42 -26.71
N ASN A 825 -13.33 -21.31 -26.04
CA ASN A 825 -13.62 -20.04 -26.72
C ASN A 825 -12.34 -19.45 -27.34
N LEU A 826 -11.17 -19.60 -26.68
CA LEU A 826 -9.90 -19.20 -27.26
C LEU A 826 -9.56 -20.00 -28.53
N CYS A 827 -9.70 -21.33 -28.51
CA CYS A 827 -9.47 -22.14 -29.72
C CYS A 827 -10.38 -21.70 -30.87
N LYS A 828 -11.67 -21.48 -30.60
CA LYS A 828 -12.64 -21.06 -31.61
C LYS A 828 -12.37 -19.65 -32.14
N SER A 829 -11.97 -18.69 -31.30
CA SER A 829 -11.73 -17.30 -31.71
C SER A 829 -10.31 -16.99 -32.23
N VAL A 830 -9.30 -17.80 -31.89
CA VAL A 830 -7.87 -17.52 -32.17
C VAL A 830 -7.26 -18.53 -33.15
N LEU A 831 -7.76 -19.77 -33.18
CA LEU A 831 -7.24 -20.84 -34.05
C LEU A 831 -8.20 -21.23 -35.18
N ASP A 832 -9.48 -20.81 -35.09
CA ASP A 832 -10.61 -21.33 -35.88
C ASP A 832 -10.76 -22.87 -35.75
N GLU A 833 -10.41 -23.40 -34.56
CA GLU A 833 -10.48 -24.82 -34.23
C GLU A 833 -11.52 -25.07 -33.12
N GLU A 834 -12.44 -26.01 -33.36
CA GLU A 834 -13.33 -26.52 -32.32
C GLU A 834 -12.62 -27.60 -31.50
N LEU A 835 -12.26 -27.26 -30.25
CA LEU A 835 -11.42 -28.09 -29.38
C LEU A 835 -12.04 -29.46 -29.05
N ARG A 836 -13.37 -29.51 -28.92
CA ARG A 836 -14.17 -30.71 -28.63
C ARG A 836 -15.63 -30.45 -28.97
N MET A 837 -16.41 -31.52 -29.17
CA MET A 837 -17.86 -31.42 -29.32
C MET A 837 -18.53 -30.97 -28.01
N GLU A 838 -19.68 -30.30 -28.11
CA GLU A 838 -20.47 -29.86 -26.97
C GLU A 838 -20.93 -31.07 -26.12
N GLY A 839 -20.69 -31.03 -24.81
CA GLY A 839 -20.93 -32.16 -23.89
C GLY A 839 -19.85 -33.25 -23.87
N ALA A 840 -18.77 -33.14 -24.65
CA ALA A 840 -17.65 -34.09 -24.59
C ALA A 840 -16.72 -33.82 -23.40
N ALA A 841 -16.25 -34.88 -22.76
CA ALA A 841 -15.28 -34.82 -21.65
C ALA A 841 -13.96 -34.13 -22.05
N HIS A 842 -13.29 -33.57 -21.05
CA HIS A 842 -11.94 -33.04 -21.12
C HIS A 842 -10.93 -34.15 -21.46
N ASN A 843 -9.78 -33.71 -21.96
CA ASN A 843 -8.62 -34.57 -22.14
C ASN A 843 -7.37 -33.69 -22.12
N CYS A 844 -6.67 -33.73 -21.00
CA CYS A 844 -5.46 -32.95 -20.75
C CYS A 844 -4.40 -33.01 -21.87
N VAL A 845 -4.36 -34.05 -22.70
CA VAL A 845 -3.44 -34.10 -23.87
C VAL A 845 -3.85 -33.10 -24.94
N HIS A 846 -5.15 -33.00 -25.24
CA HIS A 846 -5.69 -32.04 -26.20
C HIS A 846 -5.66 -30.62 -25.62
N ASP A 847 -5.97 -30.46 -24.32
CA ASP A 847 -6.00 -29.15 -23.67
C ASP A 847 -4.60 -28.53 -23.51
N ALA A 848 -3.58 -29.34 -23.15
CA ALA A 848 -2.19 -28.91 -23.18
C ALA A 848 -1.71 -28.56 -24.62
N ALA A 849 -2.08 -29.36 -25.62
CA ALA A 849 -1.74 -29.07 -27.01
C ALA A 849 -2.43 -27.78 -27.52
N ALA A 850 -3.68 -27.53 -27.12
CA ALA A 850 -4.43 -26.33 -27.44
C ALA A 850 -3.82 -25.08 -26.80
N ALA A 851 -3.46 -25.14 -25.51
CA ALA A 851 -2.74 -24.06 -24.83
C ALA A 851 -1.39 -23.76 -25.51
N MET A 852 -0.68 -24.79 -26.01
CA MET A 852 0.52 -24.59 -26.83
C MET A 852 0.20 -23.92 -28.17
N LYS A 853 -0.80 -24.40 -28.92
CA LYS A 853 -1.23 -23.79 -30.21
C LYS A 853 -1.56 -22.31 -30.07
N LEU A 854 -2.26 -21.92 -29.01
CA LEU A 854 -2.61 -20.52 -28.72
C LEU A 854 -1.36 -19.65 -28.49
N VAL A 855 -0.37 -20.15 -27.75
CA VAL A 855 0.90 -19.46 -27.56
C VAL A 855 1.70 -19.38 -28.87
N LEU A 856 1.72 -20.43 -29.67
CA LEU A 856 2.37 -20.43 -30.99
C LEU A 856 1.68 -19.46 -31.98
N ALA A 857 0.36 -19.29 -31.93
CA ALA A 857 -0.35 -18.30 -32.74
C ALA A 857 0.14 -16.86 -32.44
N VAL A 858 0.36 -16.50 -31.17
CA VAL A 858 0.91 -15.18 -30.81
C VAL A 858 2.41 -15.08 -31.14
N VAL A 859 3.19 -16.14 -30.88
CA VAL A 859 4.66 -16.14 -31.02
C VAL A 859 5.13 -16.22 -32.47
N GLU A 860 4.41 -16.96 -33.33
CA GLU A 860 4.86 -17.33 -34.68
C GLU A 860 3.98 -16.73 -35.79
N LYS A 861 2.69 -16.49 -35.52
CA LYS A 861 1.76 -15.82 -36.46
C LYS A 861 1.45 -14.36 -36.09
N GLY A 862 1.91 -13.88 -34.93
CA GLY A 862 1.73 -12.50 -34.48
C GLY A 862 0.30 -12.12 -34.06
N VAL A 863 -0.57 -13.10 -33.78
CA VAL A 863 -1.99 -12.86 -33.44
C VAL A 863 -2.13 -12.02 -32.16
N GLU A 864 -3.11 -11.12 -32.13
CA GLU A 864 -3.38 -10.28 -30.96
C GLU A 864 -3.94 -11.08 -29.79
N THR A 865 -3.70 -10.58 -28.57
CA THR A 865 -4.18 -11.21 -27.32
C THR A 865 -5.55 -10.67 -26.87
N SER A 866 -6.16 -9.76 -27.63
CA SER A 866 -7.41 -9.08 -27.30
C SER A 866 -8.42 -9.30 -28.43
N PHE A 867 -9.64 -9.75 -28.09
CA PHE A 867 -10.63 -10.19 -29.09
C PHE A 867 -12.06 -9.89 -28.62
N PRO A 868 -13.02 -9.68 -29.53
CA PRO A 868 -14.40 -9.35 -29.16
C PRO A 868 -15.13 -10.53 -28.49
N PRO A 869 -16.05 -10.27 -27.54
CA PRO A 869 -16.94 -11.31 -27.00
C PRO A 869 -17.90 -11.81 -28.09
N THR A 870 -18.16 -13.12 -28.09
CA THR A 870 -19.06 -13.76 -29.06
C THR A 870 -20.52 -13.42 -28.76
N GLU A 871 -21.37 -13.36 -29.79
CA GLU A 871 -22.81 -13.06 -29.66
C GLU A 871 -23.52 -13.98 -28.64
N LYS A 872 -23.33 -15.30 -28.74
CA LYS A 872 -23.79 -16.28 -27.73
C LYS A 872 -23.30 -16.00 -26.31
N MET A 873 -22.13 -15.38 -26.13
CA MET A 873 -21.65 -15.01 -24.79
C MET A 873 -22.40 -13.82 -24.21
N LEU A 874 -22.85 -12.88 -25.05
CA LEU A 874 -23.69 -11.75 -24.61
C LEU A 874 -25.09 -12.26 -24.20
N GLU A 875 -25.65 -13.22 -24.93
CA GLU A 875 -26.91 -13.90 -24.57
C GLU A 875 -26.77 -14.72 -23.27
N VAL A 876 -25.68 -15.46 -23.11
CA VAL A 876 -25.38 -16.20 -21.86
C VAL A 876 -25.12 -15.25 -20.70
N GLU A 877 -24.44 -14.11 -20.91
CA GLU A 877 -24.23 -13.13 -19.84
C GLU A 877 -25.54 -12.42 -19.45
N LYS A 878 -26.44 -12.15 -20.41
CA LYS A 878 -27.79 -11.64 -20.18
C LYS A 878 -28.65 -12.63 -19.39
N THR A 879 -28.76 -13.88 -19.83
CA THR A 879 -29.51 -14.92 -19.12
C THR A 879 -28.91 -15.26 -17.75
N MET A 880 -27.58 -15.19 -17.58
CA MET A 880 -26.93 -15.28 -16.26
C MET A 880 -27.20 -14.06 -15.36
N GLN A 881 -27.51 -12.88 -15.92
CA GLN A 881 -27.98 -11.72 -15.15
C GLN A 881 -29.46 -11.90 -14.76
N GLU A 882 -30.30 -12.37 -15.67
CA GLU A 882 -31.72 -12.68 -15.42
C GLU A 882 -31.89 -13.78 -14.37
N ALA A 883 -31.09 -14.86 -14.41
CA ALA A 883 -31.09 -15.89 -13.37
C ALA A 883 -30.64 -15.34 -11.99
N LYS A 884 -29.70 -14.38 -11.95
CA LYS A 884 -29.31 -13.68 -10.70
C LYS A 884 -30.36 -12.69 -10.21
N LYS A 885 -31.20 -12.14 -11.11
CA LYS A 885 -32.34 -11.31 -10.72
C LYS A 885 -33.37 -12.13 -9.93
N ALA A 886 -33.47 -13.45 -10.17
CA ALA A 886 -34.38 -14.37 -9.49
C ALA A 886 -33.78 -15.16 -8.29
N SER A 887 -32.64 -14.74 -7.71
CA SER A 887 -32.05 -15.43 -6.55
C SER A 887 -31.60 -14.50 -5.41
N LEU A 888 -31.72 -15.01 -4.18
CA LEU A 888 -31.23 -14.40 -2.95
C LEU A 888 -30.02 -15.16 -2.39
N TYR A 889 -29.04 -14.44 -1.87
CA TYR A 889 -27.82 -15.03 -1.30
C TYR A 889 -27.82 -14.97 0.23
N LEU A 890 -27.67 -16.14 0.87
CA LEU A 890 -27.64 -16.30 2.32
C LEU A 890 -26.21 -16.57 2.78
N HIS A 891 -25.70 -15.80 3.74
CA HIS A 891 -24.33 -15.95 4.25
C HIS A 891 -24.21 -15.78 5.77
N ARG A 892 -23.02 -16.16 6.29
CA ARG A 892 -22.71 -16.26 7.73
C ARG A 892 -23.63 -17.22 8.49
N ILE A 893 -24.18 -18.23 7.82
CA ILE A 893 -25.08 -19.21 8.43
C ILE A 893 -24.26 -20.11 9.39
N PRO A 894 -24.54 -20.17 10.70
CA PRO A 894 -23.77 -21.00 11.63
C PRO A 894 -23.85 -22.50 11.30
N ARG A 895 -22.74 -23.24 11.41
CA ARG A 895 -22.67 -24.69 11.08
C ARG A 895 -23.65 -25.59 11.84
N ASN A 896 -24.18 -25.12 12.97
CA ASN A 896 -25.19 -25.83 13.76
C ASN A 896 -26.64 -25.61 13.28
N VAL A 897 -26.87 -24.77 12.26
CA VAL A 897 -28.17 -24.60 11.60
C VAL A 897 -28.32 -25.63 10.45
N PRO A 898 -29.29 -26.56 10.49
CA PRO A 898 -29.60 -27.44 9.37
C PRO A 898 -30.20 -26.65 8.19
N SER A 899 -29.91 -27.05 6.94
CA SER A 899 -30.48 -26.39 5.76
C SER A 899 -32.01 -26.55 5.65
N GLN A 900 -32.59 -27.53 6.33
CA GLN A 900 -34.03 -27.72 6.46
C GLN A 900 -34.69 -26.59 7.29
N GLU A 901 -34.01 -26.05 8.31
CA GLU A 901 -34.58 -24.97 9.13
C GLU A 901 -34.63 -23.63 8.37
N LEU A 902 -33.80 -23.46 7.33
CA LEU A 902 -33.87 -22.30 6.43
C LEU A 902 -35.20 -22.21 5.67
N LYS A 903 -35.94 -23.33 5.50
CA LYS A 903 -37.27 -23.31 4.87
C LYS A 903 -38.34 -22.63 5.73
N GLY A 904 -38.14 -22.52 7.04
CA GLY A 904 -39.04 -21.78 7.94
C GLY A 904 -38.76 -20.28 7.99
N LEU A 905 -37.72 -19.79 7.29
CA LEU A 905 -37.22 -18.42 7.40
C LEU A 905 -37.69 -17.49 6.27
N ILE A 906 -38.14 -18.05 5.15
CA ILE A 906 -38.49 -17.32 3.93
C ILE A 906 -39.83 -17.85 3.41
N THR A 907 -40.71 -16.96 2.92
CA THR A 907 -42.01 -17.32 2.34
C THR A 907 -41.95 -17.39 0.81
N GLY A 908 -42.47 -18.46 0.20
CA GLY A 908 -42.55 -18.65 -1.26
C GLY A 908 -42.28 -20.10 -1.66
N ASP A 909 -42.32 -20.42 -2.96
CA ASP A 909 -41.90 -21.74 -3.47
C ASP A 909 -40.48 -21.62 -4.06
N PHE A 910 -39.49 -22.12 -3.32
CA PHE A 910 -38.08 -21.90 -3.64
C PHE A 910 -37.18 -23.13 -3.47
N LYS A 911 -36.12 -23.16 -4.27
CA LYS A 911 -35.04 -24.15 -4.18
C LYS A 911 -33.88 -23.58 -3.37
N VAL A 912 -33.44 -24.30 -2.33
CA VAL A 912 -32.26 -23.93 -1.52
C VAL A 912 -31.04 -24.71 -2.00
N GLU A 913 -30.03 -24.01 -2.50
CA GLU A 913 -28.75 -24.57 -2.94
C GLU A 913 -27.64 -24.19 -1.96
N VAL A 914 -27.24 -25.16 -1.12
CA VAL A 914 -26.17 -24.96 -0.14
C VAL A 914 -24.81 -24.98 -0.85
N LYS A 915 -24.04 -23.90 -0.71
CA LYS A 915 -22.74 -23.79 -1.39
C LYS A 915 -21.64 -24.50 -0.58
N PRO A 916 -20.77 -25.31 -1.23
CA PRO A 916 -19.73 -26.05 -0.52
C PRO A 916 -18.76 -25.08 0.18
N PRO A 917 -18.40 -25.34 1.45
CA PRO A 917 -17.63 -24.40 2.27
C PRO A 917 -16.17 -24.34 1.79
N LYS A 918 -15.78 -23.22 1.16
CA LYS A 918 -14.43 -22.97 0.65
C LYS A 918 -13.31 -22.92 1.72
N ASN A 919 -13.65 -23.05 3.00
CA ASN A 919 -12.72 -23.07 4.14
C ASN A 919 -13.35 -23.80 5.34
N LEU A 920 -12.52 -24.29 6.26
CA LEU A 920 -12.91 -24.83 7.57
C LEU A 920 -13.36 -23.74 8.59
N GLY A 921 -14.05 -22.70 8.12
CA GLY A 921 -14.62 -21.64 8.97
C GLY A 921 -15.94 -22.06 9.64
N PRO A 922 -16.36 -21.40 10.74
CA PRO A 922 -17.52 -21.79 11.55
C PRO A 922 -18.90 -21.52 10.89
N TYR A 923 -18.92 -20.93 9.70
CA TYR A 923 -20.13 -20.58 8.95
C TYR A 923 -20.15 -21.26 7.56
N TYR A 924 -21.35 -21.41 7.00
CA TYR A 924 -21.60 -21.74 5.60
C TYR A 924 -22.44 -20.66 4.90
N SER A 925 -22.78 -20.90 3.64
CA SER A 925 -23.63 -20.02 2.81
C SER A 925 -24.53 -20.85 1.90
N ALA A 926 -25.65 -20.27 1.47
CA ALA A 926 -26.59 -20.87 0.53
C ALA A 926 -27.06 -19.82 -0.49
N GLU A 927 -27.69 -20.28 -1.56
CA GLU A 927 -28.44 -19.46 -2.50
C GLU A 927 -29.87 -20.00 -2.59
N VAL A 928 -30.84 -19.10 -2.66
CA VAL A 928 -32.26 -19.41 -2.68
C VAL A 928 -32.80 -18.91 -4.01
N VAL A 929 -33.28 -19.83 -4.83
CA VAL A 929 -33.70 -19.58 -6.21
C VAL A 929 -35.21 -19.69 -6.30
N PHE A 930 -35.83 -18.66 -6.90
CA PHE A 930 -37.26 -18.49 -7.08
C PHE A 930 -37.65 -18.63 -8.56
N SER A 931 -38.94 -18.61 -8.86
CA SER A 931 -39.43 -18.70 -10.24
C SER A 931 -39.35 -17.36 -10.99
N SER A 932 -39.21 -16.23 -10.28
CA SER A 932 -39.08 -14.89 -10.87
C SER A 932 -38.30 -13.90 -10.00
N GLN A 933 -37.94 -12.74 -10.58
CA GLN A 933 -37.35 -11.61 -9.85
C GLN A 933 -38.35 -11.00 -8.86
N GLU A 934 -39.63 -10.96 -9.23
CA GLU A 934 -40.73 -10.43 -8.43
C GLU A 934 -40.92 -11.27 -7.17
N GLU A 935 -40.90 -12.61 -7.31
CA GLU A 935 -40.99 -13.54 -6.18
C GLU A 935 -39.76 -13.44 -5.27
N ALA A 936 -38.55 -13.39 -5.84
CA ALA A 936 -37.32 -13.19 -5.06
C ALA A 936 -37.30 -11.85 -4.29
N ASN A 937 -37.80 -10.77 -4.90
CA ASN A 937 -37.96 -9.48 -4.23
C ASN A 937 -39.00 -9.55 -3.10
N GLN A 938 -40.20 -10.07 -3.39
CA GLN A 938 -41.26 -10.17 -2.39
C GLN A 938 -40.85 -11.06 -1.21
N ALA A 939 -40.14 -12.16 -1.47
CA ALA A 939 -39.60 -13.03 -0.44
C ALA A 939 -38.50 -12.36 0.41
N PHE A 940 -37.69 -11.46 -0.16
CA PHE A 940 -36.75 -10.63 0.60
C PHE A 940 -37.48 -9.56 1.42
N ASP A 941 -38.44 -8.88 0.82
CA ASP A 941 -39.16 -7.76 1.44
C ASP A 941 -40.03 -8.24 2.62
N ASN A 942 -40.66 -9.43 2.51
CA ASN A 942 -41.46 -10.09 3.55
C ASN A 942 -40.68 -10.58 4.80
N VAL A 943 -39.36 -10.73 4.74
CA VAL A 943 -38.58 -11.25 5.89
C VAL A 943 -38.27 -10.13 6.87
N ASP A 944 -38.72 -10.26 8.12
CA ASP A 944 -38.34 -9.34 9.20
C ASP A 944 -36.83 -9.46 9.51
N GLY A 945 -36.14 -8.32 9.54
CA GLY A 945 -34.71 -8.25 9.83
C GLY A 945 -34.10 -6.87 9.56
N ASP A 946 -33.08 -6.52 10.32
CA ASP A 946 -32.42 -5.21 10.25
C ASP A 946 -31.76 -5.00 8.87
N ILE A 947 -32.05 -3.88 8.22
CA ILE A 947 -31.41 -3.54 6.93
C ILE A 947 -29.95 -3.15 7.19
N VAL A 948 -29.01 -3.80 6.49
CA VAL A 948 -27.56 -3.58 6.64
C VAL A 948 -26.92 -3.41 5.26
N GLU A 949 -26.71 -2.16 4.83
CA GLU A 949 -26.15 -1.85 3.51
C GLU A 949 -24.76 -2.47 3.26
N GLU A 950 -24.53 -2.95 2.04
CA GLU A 950 -23.24 -3.50 1.62
C GLU A 950 -22.50 -2.57 0.63
N LYS A 951 -21.16 -2.62 0.64
CA LYS A 951 -20.23 -1.85 -0.21
C LYS A 951 -20.44 -1.94 -1.74
N MET A 952 -21.38 -2.76 -2.21
CA MET A 952 -21.72 -2.95 -3.63
C MET A 952 -23.10 -2.37 -4.02
N GLY A 953 -23.80 -1.69 -3.09
CA GLY A 953 -25.15 -1.15 -3.33
C GLY A 953 -26.24 -2.22 -3.46
N LEU A 954 -26.01 -3.41 -2.89
CA LEU A 954 -26.96 -4.52 -2.89
C LEU A 954 -27.71 -4.57 -1.56
N SER A 955 -29.04 -4.63 -1.64
CA SER A 955 -29.96 -4.62 -0.50
C SER A 955 -29.82 -5.91 0.33
N GLN A 956 -29.62 -5.78 1.64
CA GLN A 956 -29.33 -6.89 2.56
C GLN A 956 -30.03 -6.69 3.91
N LYS A 957 -30.54 -7.79 4.49
CA LYS A 957 -31.10 -7.85 5.84
C LYS A 957 -30.29 -8.80 6.74
N MET A 958 -30.13 -8.46 8.01
CA MET A 958 -29.67 -9.34 9.09
C MET A 958 -30.91 -9.92 9.77
N VAL A 959 -30.99 -11.25 9.82
CA VAL A 959 -32.19 -11.96 10.26
C VAL A 959 -31.87 -12.80 11.49
N GLU A 960 -32.56 -12.52 12.58
CA GLU A 960 -32.49 -13.27 13.84
C GLU A 960 -33.70 -14.20 13.96
N PHE A 961 -33.45 -15.50 14.13
CA PHE A 961 -34.51 -16.52 14.17
C PHE A 961 -34.25 -17.57 15.24
N LYS A 962 -35.32 -18.23 15.70
CA LYS A 962 -35.26 -19.26 16.74
C LYS A 962 -35.29 -20.65 16.09
N MET A 963 -34.24 -21.45 16.31
CA MET A 963 -34.16 -22.81 15.75
C MET A 963 -35.23 -23.71 16.37
N MET A 964 -36.01 -24.40 15.54
CA MET A 964 -37.11 -25.25 15.98
C MET A 964 -36.63 -26.51 16.71
N SER A 965 -35.44 -27.00 16.36
CA SER A 965 -34.83 -28.20 16.95
C SER A 965 -34.29 -28.02 18.37
N SER A 966 -33.95 -26.79 18.76
CA SER A 966 -33.13 -26.52 19.95
C SER A 966 -33.57 -25.29 20.75
N GLY A 967 -34.59 -24.55 20.31
CA GLY A 967 -35.08 -23.32 20.93
C GLY A 967 -34.07 -22.17 20.99
N SER A 968 -32.87 -22.36 20.45
CA SER A 968 -31.77 -21.39 20.51
C SER A 968 -31.88 -20.37 19.39
N VAL A 969 -31.51 -19.13 19.70
CA VAL A 969 -31.57 -18.02 18.74
C VAL A 969 -30.29 -18.00 17.88
N SER A 970 -30.45 -17.80 16.58
CA SER A 970 -29.40 -17.83 15.56
C SER A 970 -29.54 -16.64 14.61
N ARG A 971 -28.45 -16.22 13.97
CA ARG A 971 -28.39 -15.05 13.08
C ARG A 971 -27.74 -15.39 11.75
N LEU A 972 -28.32 -14.91 10.66
CA LEU A 972 -27.73 -14.96 9.32
C LEU A 972 -28.02 -13.68 8.53
N TYR A 973 -27.46 -13.56 7.32
CA TYR A 973 -27.69 -12.42 6.44
C TYR A 973 -28.29 -12.90 5.11
N ILE A 974 -29.35 -12.24 4.65
CA ILE A 974 -30.00 -12.45 3.35
C ILE A 974 -29.71 -11.22 2.48
N ARG A 975 -29.34 -11.40 1.20
CA ARG A 975 -29.00 -10.31 0.27
C ARG A 975 -29.63 -10.51 -1.11
N LYS A 976 -30.21 -9.45 -1.69
CA LYS A 976 -30.60 -9.39 -3.11
C LYS A 976 -29.36 -9.43 -4.00
N ASN A 977 -29.36 -10.22 -5.07
CA ASN A 977 -28.21 -10.31 -5.99
C ASN A 977 -28.13 -9.16 -7.02
N VAL A 978 -29.12 -8.26 -7.06
CA VAL A 978 -29.22 -7.12 -8.00
C VAL A 978 -29.71 -5.86 -7.27
N GLN A 979 -29.40 -4.67 -7.82
CA GLN A 979 -29.76 -3.36 -7.26
C GLN A 979 -31.21 -2.96 -7.63
N ASP A 980 -31.90 -2.21 -6.77
CA ASP A 980 -33.31 -1.83 -6.95
C ASP A 980 -33.55 -0.70 -8.01
N SER A 981 -32.54 -0.36 -8.84
CA SER A 981 -32.49 0.84 -9.68
C SER A 981 -33.28 0.81 -11.00
N GLU A 982 -33.90 -0.31 -11.38
CA GLU A 982 -34.70 -0.44 -12.62
C GLU A 982 -36.22 -0.36 -12.41
N VAL A 983 -36.73 -0.30 -11.18
CA VAL A 983 -38.17 -0.52 -10.87
C VAL A 983 -38.94 0.76 -10.47
N SER A 984 -38.26 1.81 -10.02
CA SER A 984 -38.86 2.97 -9.34
C SER A 984 -39.65 3.95 -10.21
N ALA A 985 -39.94 3.61 -11.47
CA ALA A 985 -40.72 4.44 -12.40
C ALA A 985 -42.23 4.10 -12.49
N LYS A 986 -42.71 3.01 -11.86
CA LYS A 986 -44.10 2.52 -12.03
C LYS A 986 -44.96 2.31 -10.77
N LYS A 987 -44.46 2.62 -9.57
CA LYS A 987 -45.27 2.57 -8.33
C LYS A 987 -45.04 3.78 -7.43
N ARG A 988 -45.72 4.90 -7.77
CA ARG A 988 -45.99 5.99 -6.82
C ARG A 988 -47.42 6.54 -6.96
N SER A 989 -48.36 5.62 -7.04
CA SER A 989 -49.77 5.79 -6.69
C SER A 989 -50.27 4.44 -6.15
N ASN A 990 -51.14 4.49 -5.13
CA ASN A 990 -51.78 3.35 -4.45
C ASN A 990 -50.78 2.49 -3.61
N THR A 991 -50.98 2.20 -2.31
CA THR A 991 -52.13 2.51 -1.44
C THR A 991 -51.73 2.63 0.04
N GLU A 992 -52.00 3.79 0.63
CA GLU A 992 -52.68 3.90 1.94
C GLU A 992 -53.98 4.68 1.63
N GLU A 993 -55.14 4.46 2.25
CA GLU A 993 -55.48 3.67 3.44
C GLU A 993 -56.73 2.81 3.17
N ILE A 994 -56.84 1.60 3.73
CA ILE A 994 -58.14 1.06 4.20
C ILE A 994 -57.92 0.24 5.48
N LYS A 995 -58.22 0.83 6.65
CA LYS A 995 -59.00 0.12 7.67
C LYS A 995 -59.63 1.05 8.72
N VAL A 996 -60.87 0.72 9.07
CA VAL A 996 -61.63 1.21 10.24
C VAL A 996 -61.98 2.72 10.24
N SER A 997 -63.05 3.00 9.51
CA SER A 997 -64.15 3.92 9.89
C SER A 997 -64.12 4.59 11.28
N SER A 998 -64.47 5.88 11.36
CA SER A 998 -65.85 6.26 11.76
C SER A 998 -66.12 7.79 11.72
N LYS A 999 -67.42 8.13 11.67
CA LYS A 999 -68.04 9.44 12.00
C LYS A 999 -67.97 10.64 11.02
N ARG A 1000 -69.02 10.68 10.15
CA ARG A 1000 -70.17 11.61 10.29
C ARG A 1000 -70.03 13.09 9.84
N GLN A 1001 -70.40 13.40 8.59
CA GLN A 1001 -71.40 14.44 8.18
C GLN A 1001 -71.40 14.64 6.63
N LYS A 1002 -72.40 15.22 5.94
CA LYS A 1002 -73.89 15.10 5.97
C LYS A 1002 -74.49 16.02 4.86
N ARG A 1003 -75.03 15.44 3.77
CA ARG A 1003 -75.77 16.14 2.66
C ARG A 1003 -74.85 17.08 1.83
N GLU A 1004 -75.12 17.42 0.57
CA GLU A 1004 -76.37 17.58 -0.20
C GLU A 1004 -76.42 16.63 -1.44
N ASN A 1005 -77.57 15.99 -1.72
CA ASN A 1005 -78.59 16.32 -2.75
C ASN A 1005 -78.03 16.25 -4.20
N ASP A 1006 -78.39 15.23 -4.99
CA ASP A 1006 -79.61 15.13 -5.85
C ASP A 1006 -79.47 15.94 -7.16
N ALA A 1007 -79.64 15.39 -8.37
CA ALA A 1007 -79.92 14.01 -8.80
C ALA A 1007 -79.41 13.76 -10.26
N GLU A 1008 -79.82 12.61 -10.81
CA GLU A 1008 -80.10 12.22 -12.22
C GLU A 1008 -79.92 13.28 -13.36
N GLU A 1009 -79.61 12.92 -14.61
CA GLU A 1009 -79.94 11.68 -15.35
C GLU A 1009 -79.04 11.43 -16.60
N ILE A 1010 -79.33 10.36 -17.36
CA ILE A 1010 -79.03 10.10 -18.78
C ILE A 1010 -77.56 9.94 -19.21
N ARG A 1011 -77.26 8.74 -19.72
CA ARG A 1011 -76.19 8.52 -20.72
C ARG A 1011 -76.78 8.83 -22.11
N GLU A 1012 -76.06 9.59 -22.92
CA GLU A 1012 -75.61 9.20 -24.28
C GLU A 1012 -75.17 10.43 -25.09
N GLU A 1013 -73.85 10.66 -25.17
CA GLU A 1013 -73.24 11.35 -26.32
C GLU A 1013 -71.76 10.94 -26.47
N SER A 1014 -71.56 9.66 -26.82
CA SER A 1014 -70.27 9.20 -27.34
C SER A 1014 -70.07 9.68 -28.78
N VAL A 1015 -68.82 9.90 -29.18
CA VAL A 1015 -68.38 10.35 -30.53
C VAL A 1015 -68.56 11.86 -30.78
N ASN A 1016 -67.61 12.68 -30.29
CA ASN A 1016 -66.87 13.64 -31.14
C ASN A 1016 -65.71 14.42 -30.43
N HIS A 1017 -64.71 13.71 -29.88
CA HIS A 1017 -63.38 14.34 -29.67
C HIS A 1017 -62.15 13.40 -29.65
N CYS A 1018 -62.13 12.36 -30.49
CA CYS A 1018 -60.95 11.53 -30.73
C CYS A 1018 -60.30 11.86 -32.09
N SER A 1019 -59.56 12.97 -32.16
CA SER A 1019 -58.78 13.36 -33.36
C SER A 1019 -57.62 14.33 -33.11
N SER A 1020 -57.60 15.05 -31.98
CA SER A 1020 -56.64 16.14 -31.72
C SER A 1020 -55.40 15.78 -30.88
N ARG A 1021 -55.21 14.49 -30.52
CA ARG A 1021 -54.10 14.02 -29.66
C ARG A 1021 -53.08 13.12 -30.34
N GLU A 1022 -53.48 12.24 -31.25
CA GLU A 1022 -52.57 11.27 -31.89
C GLU A 1022 -51.58 11.96 -32.84
N SER A 1023 -52.05 12.93 -33.63
CA SER A 1023 -51.23 13.71 -34.57
C SER A 1023 -50.10 14.53 -33.92
N LYS A 1024 -50.16 14.78 -32.60
CA LYS A 1024 -49.04 15.39 -31.85
C LYS A 1024 -47.97 14.39 -31.45
N CYS A 1025 -48.30 13.12 -31.22
CA CYS A 1025 -47.29 12.12 -30.88
C CYS A 1025 -46.47 11.69 -32.10
N GLU A 1026 -47.08 11.54 -33.27
CA GLU A 1026 -46.36 11.14 -34.50
C GLU A 1026 -45.32 12.18 -34.95
N ASN A 1027 -45.63 13.47 -34.82
CA ASN A 1027 -44.70 14.54 -35.21
C ASN A 1027 -43.46 14.57 -34.30
N HIS A 1028 -43.64 14.43 -32.98
CA HIS A 1028 -42.52 14.36 -32.03
C HIS A 1028 -41.66 13.11 -32.22
N ILE A 1029 -42.23 11.99 -32.69
CA ILE A 1029 -41.45 10.78 -33.00
C ILE A 1029 -40.57 11.02 -34.23
N LYS A 1030 -41.10 11.62 -35.30
CA LYS A 1030 -40.32 11.96 -36.51
C LYS A 1030 -39.17 12.92 -36.21
N GLU A 1031 -39.43 13.97 -35.42
CA GLU A 1031 -38.41 14.94 -34.98
C GLU A 1031 -37.27 14.25 -34.19
N ILE A 1032 -37.59 13.29 -33.33
CA ILE A 1032 -36.61 12.47 -32.60
C ILE A 1032 -35.81 11.54 -33.54
N GLU A 1033 -36.39 11.07 -34.63
CA GLU A 1033 -35.69 10.22 -35.62
C GLU A 1033 -34.78 11.05 -36.55
N GLU A 1034 -35.19 12.23 -36.98
CA GLU A 1034 -34.32 13.18 -37.70
C GLU A 1034 -33.12 13.62 -36.83
N LEU A 1035 -33.35 13.94 -35.55
CA LEU A 1035 -32.26 14.28 -34.62
C LEU A 1035 -31.25 13.14 -34.45
N LYS A 1036 -31.72 11.88 -34.34
CA LYS A 1036 -30.83 10.70 -34.28
C LYS A 1036 -30.03 10.49 -35.56
N GLU A 1037 -30.63 10.77 -36.72
CA GLU A 1037 -29.96 10.61 -38.02
C GLU A 1037 -28.92 11.71 -38.27
N ASN A 1038 -29.19 12.95 -37.84
CA ASN A 1038 -28.21 14.03 -37.91
C ASN A 1038 -27.02 13.76 -36.97
N HIS A 1039 -27.26 13.29 -35.74
CA HIS A 1039 -26.18 12.90 -34.82
C HIS A 1039 -25.33 11.73 -35.33
N ARG A 1040 -25.92 10.77 -36.07
CA ARG A 1040 -25.14 9.72 -36.76
C ARG A 1040 -24.17 10.30 -37.79
N LYS A 1041 -24.60 11.31 -38.55
CA LYS A 1041 -23.77 11.96 -39.58
C LYS A 1041 -22.62 12.76 -38.96
N GLU A 1042 -22.88 13.54 -37.91
CA GLU A 1042 -21.81 14.23 -37.15
C GLU A 1042 -20.76 13.25 -36.61
N ILE A 1043 -21.18 12.10 -36.07
CA ILE A 1043 -20.28 11.06 -35.55
C ILE A 1043 -19.41 10.45 -36.67
N GLU A 1044 -19.95 10.23 -37.87
CA GLU A 1044 -19.18 9.66 -38.98
C GLU A 1044 -18.21 10.68 -39.60
N GLU A 1045 -18.62 11.94 -39.71
CA GLU A 1045 -17.74 13.04 -40.16
C GLU A 1045 -16.58 13.29 -39.18
N LEU A 1046 -16.84 13.20 -37.86
CA LEU A 1046 -15.80 13.24 -36.83
C LEU A 1046 -14.80 12.07 -36.94
N LYS A 1047 -15.26 10.86 -37.27
CA LYS A 1047 -14.37 9.70 -37.52
C LYS A 1047 -13.49 9.92 -38.75
N GLU A 1048 -14.06 10.37 -39.87
CA GLU A 1048 -13.27 10.64 -41.08
C GLU A 1048 -12.17 11.68 -40.83
N ASN A 1049 -12.48 12.74 -40.08
CA ASN A 1049 -11.51 13.77 -39.75
C ASN A 1049 -10.40 13.24 -38.84
N HIS A 1050 -10.73 12.43 -37.82
CA HIS A 1050 -9.72 11.75 -37.01
C HIS A 1050 -8.85 10.76 -37.80
N ILE A 1051 -9.40 10.07 -38.80
CA ILE A 1051 -8.64 9.17 -39.68
C ILE A 1051 -7.63 9.97 -40.53
N LYS A 1052 -8.07 11.09 -41.14
CA LYS A 1052 -7.20 12.00 -41.92
C LYS A 1052 -6.05 12.55 -41.06
N GLU A 1053 -6.35 13.03 -39.86
CA GLU A 1053 -5.35 13.55 -38.92
C GLU A 1053 -4.35 12.47 -38.47
N THR A 1054 -4.82 11.23 -38.28
CA THR A 1054 -3.98 10.08 -37.92
C THR A 1054 -3.00 9.70 -39.04
N GLU A 1055 -3.43 9.73 -40.32
CA GLU A 1055 -2.53 9.47 -41.45
C GLU A 1055 -1.52 10.61 -41.68
N GLU A 1056 -1.91 11.88 -41.49
CA GLU A 1056 -0.96 13.00 -41.49
C GLU A 1056 0.14 12.83 -40.43
N LEU A 1057 -0.23 12.40 -39.22
CA LEU A 1057 0.74 12.14 -38.15
C LEU A 1057 1.68 10.96 -38.47
N LYS A 1058 1.20 9.92 -39.16
CA LYS A 1058 2.03 8.80 -39.63
C LYS A 1058 3.07 9.24 -40.67
N GLU A 1059 2.71 10.06 -41.65
CA GLU A 1059 3.70 10.57 -42.63
C GLU A 1059 4.69 11.56 -42.01
N LYS A 1060 4.25 12.40 -41.06
CA LYS A 1060 5.15 13.27 -40.27
C LYS A 1060 6.15 12.45 -39.45
N LEU A 1061 5.73 11.29 -38.92
CA LEU A 1061 6.63 10.36 -38.21
C LEU A 1061 7.64 9.70 -39.17
N LYS A 1062 7.20 9.16 -40.31
CA LYS A 1062 8.10 8.58 -41.33
C LYS A 1062 9.12 9.59 -41.86
N ALA A 1063 8.75 10.87 -41.97
CA ALA A 1063 9.68 11.93 -42.33
C ALA A 1063 10.78 12.14 -41.26
N LYS A 1064 10.41 12.08 -39.97
CA LYS A 1064 11.36 12.14 -38.84
C LYS A 1064 12.28 10.93 -38.75
N GLU A 1065 11.79 9.73 -39.09
CA GLU A 1065 12.61 8.52 -39.14
C GLU A 1065 13.72 8.64 -40.20
N ARG A 1066 13.38 9.06 -41.43
CA ARG A 1066 14.36 9.28 -42.52
C ARG A 1066 15.36 10.41 -42.21
N GLU A 1067 14.95 11.42 -41.45
CA GLU A 1067 15.85 12.47 -40.95
C GLU A 1067 16.86 11.89 -39.95
N PHE A 1068 16.40 11.03 -39.03
CA PHE A 1068 17.24 10.36 -38.04
C PHE A 1068 18.24 9.36 -38.66
N GLU A 1069 17.81 8.58 -39.67
CA GLU A 1069 18.69 7.67 -40.42
C GLU A 1069 19.85 8.45 -41.09
N ARG A 1070 19.57 9.57 -41.75
CA ARG A 1070 20.59 10.45 -42.33
C ARG A 1070 21.56 11.03 -41.30
N ILE A 1071 21.08 11.34 -40.08
CA ILE A 1071 21.96 11.83 -39.00
C ILE A 1071 22.90 10.70 -38.53
N CYS A 1072 22.42 9.45 -38.48
CA CYS A 1072 23.23 8.28 -38.15
C CYS A 1072 24.29 7.96 -39.22
N GLU A 1073 23.94 7.97 -40.52
CA GLU A 1073 24.90 7.70 -41.60
C GLU A 1073 26.06 8.69 -41.62
N ASN A 1074 25.78 9.97 -41.36
CA ASN A 1074 26.78 11.05 -41.34
C ASN A 1074 27.69 11.02 -40.09
N HIS A 1075 27.39 10.20 -39.07
CA HIS A 1075 28.20 10.10 -37.84
C HIS A 1075 29.10 8.83 -37.76
N LEU A 1076 29.01 7.91 -38.72
CA LEU A 1076 29.90 6.74 -38.76
C LEU A 1076 31.23 7.06 -39.46
N THR A 1077 32.32 7.12 -38.67
CA THR A 1077 33.68 7.20 -39.21
C THR A 1077 34.04 5.99 -40.07
N GLU A 1078 34.73 6.21 -41.19
CA GLU A 1078 35.13 5.15 -42.14
C GLU A 1078 35.92 4.01 -41.48
N GLU A 1079 36.68 4.31 -40.42
CA GLU A 1079 37.43 3.34 -39.65
C GLU A 1079 36.54 2.25 -38.99
N LEU A 1080 35.27 2.56 -38.70
CA LEU A 1080 34.28 1.58 -38.24
C LEU A 1080 33.67 0.78 -39.40
N LYS A 1081 33.46 1.41 -40.57
CA LYS A 1081 32.93 0.75 -41.77
C LYS A 1081 33.90 -0.32 -42.29
N GLU A 1082 35.21 -0.04 -42.30
CA GLU A 1082 36.22 -1.05 -42.65
C GLU A 1082 36.33 -2.18 -41.60
N LYS A 1083 36.21 -1.87 -40.30
CA LYS A 1083 36.16 -2.91 -39.25
C LYS A 1083 34.94 -3.82 -39.36
N LEU A 1084 33.81 -3.31 -39.87
CA LEU A 1084 32.61 -4.10 -40.16
C LEU A 1084 32.84 -5.03 -41.36
N LYS A 1085 33.28 -4.49 -42.52
CA LYS A 1085 33.61 -5.29 -43.72
C LYS A 1085 34.66 -6.38 -43.43
N ALA A 1086 35.62 -6.10 -42.55
CA ALA A 1086 36.61 -7.09 -42.11
C ALA A 1086 35.98 -8.23 -41.29
N LYS A 1087 34.95 -7.94 -40.48
CA LYS A 1087 34.18 -8.95 -39.74
C LYS A 1087 33.29 -9.79 -40.65
N ASP A 1088 32.63 -9.19 -41.63
CA ASP A 1088 31.74 -9.92 -42.54
C ASP A 1088 32.50 -10.97 -43.35
N ARG A 1089 33.70 -10.62 -43.84
CA ARG A 1089 34.63 -11.57 -44.50
C ARG A 1089 35.08 -12.72 -43.59
N GLU A 1090 35.23 -12.45 -42.29
CA GLU A 1090 35.58 -13.48 -41.29
C GLU A 1090 34.40 -14.45 -41.03
N VAL A 1091 33.16 -13.95 -41.09
CA VAL A 1091 31.93 -14.77 -41.01
C VAL A 1091 31.77 -15.64 -42.27
N GLU A 1092 31.91 -15.08 -43.47
CA GLU A 1092 31.85 -15.86 -44.72
C GLU A 1092 32.88 -17.00 -44.76
N ALA A 1093 34.09 -16.76 -44.24
CA ALA A 1093 35.14 -17.77 -44.14
C ALA A 1093 34.73 -18.91 -43.19
N GLN A 1094 34.12 -18.58 -42.05
CA GLN A 1094 33.59 -19.58 -41.10
C GLN A 1094 32.43 -20.37 -41.70
N ASP A 1095 31.50 -19.75 -42.42
CA ASP A 1095 30.38 -20.47 -43.06
C ASP A 1095 30.84 -21.36 -44.23
N LYS A 1096 31.85 -20.95 -45.01
CA LYS A 1096 32.53 -21.85 -45.96
C LYS A 1096 33.17 -23.05 -45.25
N MET A 1097 33.79 -22.84 -44.08
CA MET A 1097 34.39 -23.92 -43.29
C MET A 1097 33.31 -24.87 -42.74
N ILE A 1098 32.21 -24.33 -42.19
CA ILE A 1098 31.05 -25.10 -41.69
C ILE A 1098 30.38 -25.89 -42.83
N SER A 1099 30.22 -25.29 -44.01
CA SER A 1099 29.69 -25.96 -45.20
C SER A 1099 30.57 -27.13 -45.64
N ASN A 1100 31.90 -26.93 -45.67
CA ASN A 1100 32.85 -28.01 -45.99
C ASN A 1100 32.89 -29.10 -44.91
N LEU A 1101 32.74 -28.75 -43.62
CA LEU A 1101 32.60 -29.73 -42.54
C LEU A 1101 31.30 -30.53 -42.67
N LYS A 1102 30.16 -29.88 -42.94
CA LYS A 1102 28.87 -30.56 -43.23
C LYS A 1102 28.97 -31.50 -44.44
N LYS A 1103 29.67 -31.09 -45.51
CA LYS A 1103 29.94 -31.96 -46.68
C LYS A 1103 30.82 -33.16 -46.33
N LYS A 1104 31.84 -32.99 -45.50
CA LYS A 1104 32.66 -34.12 -44.99
C LYS A 1104 31.86 -35.04 -44.05
N LEU A 1105 30.96 -34.50 -43.24
CA LEU A 1105 30.10 -35.27 -42.33
C LEU A 1105 29.01 -36.07 -43.07
N LYS A 1106 28.64 -35.68 -44.30
CA LYS A 1106 27.79 -36.44 -45.23
C LYS A 1106 28.54 -37.47 -46.10
N LYS A 1107 29.86 -37.58 -45.95
CA LYS A 1107 30.73 -38.53 -46.66
C LYS A 1107 31.40 -39.56 -45.72
N LYS A 1108 30.94 -39.60 -44.47
CA LYS A 1108 31.18 -40.63 -43.46
C LYS A 1108 29.82 -41.17 -43.01
#